data_AF-A0A0W0ZTM9-F1
#
_entry.id   AF-A0A0W0ZTM9-F1
#
_cell.length_a   1.000
_cell.length_b   1.000
_cell.length_c   1.000
_cell.angle_alpha   90.00
_cell.angle_beta   90.00
_cell.angle_gamma   90.00
#
_symmetry.space_group_name_H-M   'P 1'
#
loop_
_entity.id
_entity.type
_entity.pdbx_description
1 polymer ?
#
loop_
_entity_poly.entity_id
_entity_poly.type
_entity_poly.pdbx_seq_one_letter_code
_entity_poly.pdbx_strand_id
1 'polypeptide(L)'
;MSLSTILKQLIAAGEGKYQEEFQKLDADVQIAIYQKLLFKAGETPEESNERKALASLNEPVFQNSLSPEVQNGIKIEQQRYAVAKANAIYQEYLSQKVLEKVAKRKDEEIELQEDLMFDPQGRLVYELTLSKEEQKAVLKKIEAALGIDMLEVDEREGIEINNGLKEVLGGRTPTDTTLCSIDLSGPRPEKGGDVYKKLQDKYKEIYGPQKVPHHQRASIVASFEETYAHMCLMAGTFERRSITYGTTKETINPEAWQDIRHKAAVKLQQEVAKAYKRAVEKATDPDDGRVNVDKLNKNLAKERTRLARAAKKELIEGVVTHLKEQGKKLGKNSDEIRKDILDYTQKLSSSLDKHQFTARTATGFDYFYTSNYLQQGMLITGTQQTAHEKSTFDAGKHIEDQAAFRRVTYTYRDENGVLHPTSAVSGRLPSPALVFHPTMSAQDIKDDLVKKFGFLHEQMRAMRGGKDGPAVENLFTSFHSEAFETIGDRNNKQRASALYMMQAMHEFNAQRSARIEELKKKIQDVQTNPVSTIEEEEVREQQVKKLQEDLRVAKTKVNSFLYVQNIGTNRHTQDLGYRVDRSIFTGSVELDEITLSAEMAMLHTLQENSAFLSQDVKTDFFKINEQVLLYYNDFLNKENREEYFADSPEGKQLITEIRIFKEDLKDKLAQQDEDQDLPSLASNALARMIATNQHWDIRYGQLSQALSMYIEWASTGGCKSGNERNQDVMLRFALLKSIHERVEHNDGKLDKLQEHEKAIYDQIKAYAKGDTADPDALRAAIAVSVSKCNLHGGAAAISREDQGGAAKVSSFSFVQDIKSPFLRWTARIALGVFALATLPLLAIPPVRKFYINQLIDTNNAADREMNLDATGASKTQAHKGQDKRTREVVLEVLQEDELFNPEKGGIELTSKEKDGFKKTKGSHGGHEFQVVGKVEKEVNSGYNGSPQKMVNGLEVQKQEPKKEPKPRVLQPSKMDLESDPLVSVDFGLPEGSNSSEEETRIPTNS
;
A
#
# COMPACT_ATOMS: atom_id res chain seq x y z
N MET A 1 35.47 4.48 5.01
CA MET A 1 35.24 4.24 3.57
C MET A 1 33.79 3.81 3.34
N SER A 2 33.18 4.26 2.24
CA SER A 2 31.83 3.85 1.80
C SER A 2 31.83 2.49 1.11
N LEU A 3 30.69 1.78 1.12
CA LEU A 3 30.58 0.45 0.49
C LEU A 3 30.85 0.50 -1.01
N SER A 4 30.38 1.52 -1.73
CA SER A 4 30.69 1.69 -3.16
C SER A 4 32.18 1.94 -3.44
N THR A 5 32.97 2.41 -2.46
CA THR A 5 34.44 2.51 -2.55
C THR A 5 35.12 1.17 -2.28
N ILE A 6 34.68 0.44 -1.25
CA ILE A 6 35.20 -0.91 -0.93
C ILE A 6 34.93 -1.87 -2.09
N LEU A 7 33.74 -1.81 -2.71
CA LEU A 7 33.38 -2.60 -3.89
C LEU A 7 34.31 -2.29 -5.07
N LYS A 8 34.60 -1.00 -5.34
CA LYS A 8 35.54 -0.59 -6.39
C LYS A 8 36.97 -1.10 -6.12
N GLN A 9 37.41 -1.09 -4.86
CA GLN A 9 38.72 -1.64 -4.48
C GLN A 9 38.76 -3.16 -4.67
N LEU A 10 37.72 -3.88 -4.26
CA LEU A 10 37.57 -5.32 -4.46
C LEU A 10 37.63 -5.69 -5.95
N ILE A 11 36.85 -5.02 -6.80
CA ILE A 11 36.85 -5.24 -8.26
C ILE A 11 38.22 -4.90 -8.87
N ALA A 12 38.88 -3.84 -8.40
CA ALA A 12 40.19 -3.42 -8.89
C ALA A 12 41.36 -4.31 -8.42
N ALA A 13 41.17 -5.15 -7.40
CA ALA A 13 42.19 -6.09 -6.92
C ALA A 13 42.49 -7.20 -7.95
N GLY A 14 41.50 -7.55 -8.78
CA GLY A 14 41.62 -8.50 -9.88
C GLY A 14 41.51 -9.99 -9.50
N GLU A 15 41.55 -10.82 -10.53
CA GLU A 15 41.46 -12.29 -10.41
C GLU A 15 42.55 -12.83 -9.46
N GLY A 16 42.16 -13.80 -8.62
CA GLY A 16 43.02 -14.36 -7.58
C GLY A 16 43.13 -13.54 -6.28
N LYS A 17 42.60 -12.31 -6.23
CA LYS A 17 42.60 -11.47 -5.01
C LYS A 17 41.24 -11.17 -4.41
N TYR A 18 40.15 -11.37 -5.16
CA TYR A 18 38.78 -11.11 -4.68
C TYR A 18 38.49 -11.79 -3.32
N GLN A 19 38.86 -13.06 -3.19
CA GLN A 19 38.69 -13.85 -1.97
C GLN A 19 39.51 -13.30 -0.78
N GLU A 20 40.76 -12.88 -1.02
CA GLU A 20 41.65 -12.34 0.01
C GLU A 20 41.16 -10.97 0.52
N GLU A 21 40.80 -10.05 -0.37
CA GLU A 21 40.28 -8.73 0.03
C GLU A 21 38.90 -8.82 0.70
N PHE A 22 38.03 -9.73 0.25
CA PHE A 22 36.73 -9.95 0.88
C PHE A 22 36.88 -10.49 2.32
N GLN A 23 37.80 -11.43 2.56
CA GLN A 23 38.08 -11.98 3.89
C GLN A 23 38.61 -10.95 4.92
N LYS A 24 39.10 -9.78 4.48
CA LYS A 24 39.57 -8.69 5.36
C LYS A 24 38.45 -7.80 5.89
N LEU A 25 37.21 -7.97 5.42
CA LEU A 25 36.05 -7.16 5.77
C LEU A 25 35.27 -7.78 6.94
N ASP A 26 34.63 -6.96 7.77
CA ASP A 26 33.67 -7.41 8.79
C ASP A 26 32.48 -8.15 8.17
N ALA A 27 31.83 -9.05 8.93
CA ALA A 27 30.76 -9.92 8.43
C ALA A 27 29.56 -9.18 7.81
N ASP A 28 29.11 -8.07 8.40
CA ASP A 28 28.05 -7.22 7.87
C ASP A 28 28.48 -6.51 6.57
N VAL A 29 29.73 -6.04 6.52
CA VAL A 29 30.33 -5.42 5.33
C VAL A 29 30.51 -6.46 4.22
N GLN A 30 30.91 -7.70 4.53
CA GLN A 30 30.96 -8.81 3.58
C GLN A 30 29.59 -9.08 2.95
N ILE A 31 28.53 -9.19 3.75
CA ILE A 31 27.15 -9.41 3.27
C ILE A 31 26.70 -8.24 2.37
N ALA A 32 26.94 -6.99 2.78
CA ALA A 32 26.52 -5.80 2.04
C ALA A 32 27.34 -5.58 0.74
N ILE A 33 28.63 -5.93 0.73
CA ILE A 33 29.47 -5.91 -0.48
C ILE A 33 29.08 -7.03 -1.44
N TYR A 34 28.80 -8.24 -0.93
CA TYR A 34 28.25 -9.33 -1.73
C TYR A 34 26.91 -8.95 -2.36
N GLN A 35 26.02 -8.30 -1.61
CA GLN A 35 24.75 -7.77 -2.11
C GLN A 35 24.97 -6.78 -3.27
N LYS A 36 25.77 -5.72 -3.09
CA LYS A 36 26.02 -4.75 -4.19
C LYS A 36 26.67 -5.41 -5.41
N LEU A 37 27.61 -6.33 -5.18
CA LEU A 37 28.27 -7.09 -6.25
C LEU A 37 27.27 -7.97 -7.01
N LEU A 38 26.33 -8.63 -6.33
CA LEU A 38 25.35 -9.51 -6.94
C LEU A 38 24.37 -8.77 -7.88
N PHE A 39 23.95 -7.56 -7.52
CA PHE A 39 23.16 -6.71 -8.42
C PHE A 39 23.98 -6.26 -9.63
N LYS A 40 25.15 -5.62 -9.41
CA LYS A 40 26.01 -5.11 -10.49
C LYS A 40 26.49 -6.21 -11.45
N ALA A 41 26.78 -7.41 -10.94
CA ALA A 41 27.13 -8.59 -11.75
C ALA A 41 25.95 -9.09 -12.62
N GLY A 42 24.70 -8.87 -12.17
CA GLY A 42 23.49 -9.20 -12.91
C GLY A 42 23.22 -8.28 -14.11
N GLU A 43 23.68 -7.03 -14.04
CA GLU A 43 23.54 -6.01 -15.08
C GLU A 43 24.71 -6.01 -16.10
N THR A 44 25.86 -6.57 -15.73
CA THR A 44 27.10 -6.50 -16.52
C THR A 44 27.31 -7.70 -17.46
N PRO A 45 28.13 -7.55 -18.52
CA PRO A 45 28.52 -8.63 -19.42
C PRO A 45 29.24 -9.78 -18.72
N GLU A 46 29.20 -10.98 -19.32
CA GLU A 46 29.67 -12.22 -18.68
C GLU A 46 31.17 -12.20 -18.32
N GLU A 47 31.98 -11.52 -19.14
CA GLU A 47 33.44 -11.40 -18.99
C GLU A 47 33.87 -10.30 -17.99
N SER A 48 32.92 -9.56 -17.40
CA SER A 48 33.19 -8.44 -16.49
C SER A 48 33.90 -8.86 -15.20
N ASN A 49 34.66 -7.92 -14.61
CA ASN A 49 35.35 -8.16 -13.34
C ASN A 49 34.34 -8.37 -12.19
N GLU A 50 33.17 -7.74 -12.27
CA GLU A 50 32.03 -7.94 -11.37
C GLU A 50 31.53 -9.39 -11.39
N ARG A 51 31.29 -9.96 -12.58
CA ARG A 51 30.90 -11.38 -12.71
C ARG A 51 32.00 -12.32 -12.25
N LYS A 52 33.27 -12.03 -12.57
CA LYS A 52 34.43 -12.82 -12.14
C LYS A 52 34.61 -12.81 -10.62
N ALA A 53 34.45 -11.64 -9.98
CA ALA A 53 34.47 -11.51 -8.53
C ALA A 53 33.31 -12.28 -7.91
N LEU A 54 32.08 -12.13 -8.43
CA LEU A 54 30.91 -12.87 -7.92
C LEU A 54 31.09 -14.39 -8.06
N ALA A 55 31.60 -14.86 -9.19
CA ALA A 55 31.89 -16.27 -9.44
C ALA A 55 32.91 -16.80 -8.43
N SER A 56 34.01 -16.07 -8.22
CA SER A 56 35.06 -16.47 -7.28
C SER A 56 34.60 -16.45 -5.82
N LEU A 57 33.73 -15.51 -5.43
CA LEU A 57 33.11 -15.53 -4.09
C LEU A 57 32.04 -16.62 -3.95
N ASN A 58 31.45 -17.12 -5.04
CA ASN A 58 30.48 -18.22 -5.02
C ASN A 58 31.14 -19.62 -5.12
N GLU A 59 32.47 -19.72 -5.20
CA GLU A 59 33.17 -21.01 -5.15
C GLU A 59 32.83 -21.76 -3.84
N PRO A 60 32.37 -23.03 -3.88
CA PRO A 60 31.98 -23.76 -2.68
C PRO A 60 33.10 -23.89 -1.64
N VAL A 61 34.36 -23.99 -2.08
CA VAL A 61 35.53 -24.04 -1.20
C VAL A 61 35.69 -22.72 -0.43
N PHE A 62 35.49 -21.58 -1.10
CA PHE A 62 35.56 -20.27 -0.46
C PHE A 62 34.36 -20.01 0.45
N GLN A 63 33.13 -20.31 0.01
CA GLN A 63 31.92 -20.19 0.83
C GLN A 63 32.06 -20.98 2.14
N ASN A 64 32.58 -22.22 2.08
CA ASN A 64 32.84 -23.05 3.25
C ASN A 64 33.95 -22.50 4.19
N SER A 65 34.75 -21.52 3.75
CA SER A 65 35.75 -20.82 4.58
C SER A 65 35.20 -19.60 5.34
N LEU A 66 34.05 -19.07 4.92
CA LEU A 66 33.39 -17.93 5.56
C LEU A 66 32.71 -18.33 6.87
N SER A 67 32.38 -17.36 7.73
CA SER A 67 31.65 -17.65 8.97
C SER A 67 30.21 -18.11 8.66
N PRO A 68 29.56 -18.91 9.54
CA PRO A 68 28.17 -19.33 9.33
C PRO A 68 27.17 -18.18 9.23
N GLU A 69 27.47 -17.04 9.87
CA GLU A 69 26.70 -15.80 9.75
C GLU A 69 26.77 -15.24 8.32
N VAL A 70 27.97 -15.16 7.76
CA VAL A 70 28.22 -14.64 6.40
C VAL A 70 27.65 -15.58 5.35
N GLN A 71 27.83 -16.89 5.49
CA GLN A 71 27.20 -17.90 4.62
C GLN A 71 25.67 -17.75 4.59
N ASN A 72 25.05 -17.59 5.76
CA ASN A 72 23.60 -17.41 5.87
C ASN A 72 23.14 -16.05 5.31
N GLY A 73 23.91 -14.98 5.55
CA GLY A 73 23.67 -13.66 4.95
C GLY A 73 23.75 -13.69 3.43
N ILE A 74 24.81 -14.27 2.87
CA ILE A 74 24.98 -14.47 1.42
C ILE A 74 23.79 -15.22 0.82
N LYS A 75 23.34 -16.31 1.45
CA LYS A 75 22.14 -17.05 1.02
C LYS A 75 20.87 -16.21 1.06
N ILE A 76 20.70 -15.35 2.07
CA ILE A 76 19.57 -14.41 2.16
C ILE A 76 19.64 -13.37 1.03
N GLU A 77 20.81 -12.80 0.74
CA GLU A 77 20.97 -11.81 -0.35
C GLU A 77 20.79 -12.45 -1.74
N GLN A 78 21.23 -13.71 -1.93
CA GLN A 78 20.89 -14.51 -3.11
C GLN A 78 19.37 -14.66 -3.29
N GLN A 79 18.63 -15.00 -2.23
CA GLN A 79 17.17 -15.13 -2.27
C GLN A 79 16.46 -13.79 -2.52
N ARG A 80 16.95 -12.69 -1.92
CA ARG A 80 16.43 -11.34 -2.18
C ARG A 80 16.64 -10.90 -3.62
N TYR A 81 17.85 -11.10 -4.16
CA TYR A 81 18.16 -10.79 -5.56
C TYR A 81 17.32 -11.65 -6.52
N ALA A 82 17.12 -12.94 -6.21
CA ALA A 82 16.24 -13.81 -7.00
C ALA A 82 14.80 -13.26 -7.08
N VAL A 83 14.22 -12.86 -5.94
CA VAL A 83 12.90 -12.21 -5.91
C VAL A 83 12.90 -10.87 -6.67
N ALA A 84 13.94 -10.05 -6.52
CA ALA A 84 14.06 -8.78 -7.26
C ALA A 84 14.12 -9.01 -8.79
N LYS A 85 14.93 -9.99 -9.23
CA LYS A 85 15.09 -10.39 -10.64
C LYS A 85 13.80 -10.98 -11.20
N ALA A 86 13.09 -11.81 -10.44
CA ALA A 86 11.77 -12.32 -10.81
C ALA A 86 10.75 -11.19 -11.01
N ASN A 87 10.71 -10.21 -10.11
CA ASN A 87 9.82 -9.04 -10.23
C ASN A 87 10.21 -8.14 -11.42
N ALA A 88 11.51 -8.00 -11.74
CA ALA A 88 11.97 -7.30 -12.94
C ALA A 88 11.54 -8.00 -14.22
N ILE A 89 11.77 -9.31 -14.33
CA ILE A 89 11.36 -10.13 -15.49
C ILE A 89 9.84 -10.10 -15.68
N TYR A 90 9.06 -10.13 -14.59
CA TYR A 90 7.61 -10.06 -14.62
C TYR A 90 7.10 -8.68 -15.07
N GLN A 91 7.66 -7.58 -14.54
CA GLN A 91 7.30 -6.22 -14.98
C GLN A 91 7.69 -5.95 -16.44
N GLU A 92 8.85 -6.45 -16.87
CA GLU A 92 9.30 -6.38 -18.26
C GLU A 92 8.37 -7.20 -19.17
N TYR A 93 7.93 -8.38 -18.73
CA TYR A 93 6.95 -9.21 -19.45
C TYR A 93 5.59 -8.51 -19.58
N LEU A 94 5.10 -7.84 -18.53
CA LEU A 94 3.88 -7.02 -18.61
C LEU A 94 4.05 -5.88 -19.63
N SER A 95 5.18 -5.18 -19.61
CA SER A 95 5.50 -4.11 -20.57
C SER A 95 5.51 -4.63 -22.01
N GLN A 96 6.22 -5.74 -22.25
CA GLN A 96 6.27 -6.42 -23.55
C GLN A 96 4.86 -6.86 -24.01
N LYS A 97 4.06 -7.44 -23.10
CA LYS A 97 2.70 -7.92 -23.40
C LYS A 97 1.69 -6.81 -23.68
N VAL A 98 1.83 -5.63 -23.08
CA VAL A 98 1.05 -4.46 -23.51
C VAL A 98 1.39 -4.12 -24.97
N LEU A 99 2.68 -4.00 -25.31
CA LEU A 99 3.12 -3.66 -26.68
C LEU A 99 2.74 -4.73 -27.73
N GLU A 100 2.71 -6.01 -27.35
CA GLU A 100 2.19 -7.10 -28.19
C GLU A 100 0.67 -6.99 -28.39
N LYS A 101 -0.13 -6.81 -27.32
CA LYS A 101 -1.60 -6.83 -27.45
C LYS A 101 -2.19 -5.59 -28.11
N VAL A 102 -1.59 -4.41 -27.92
CA VAL A 102 -2.05 -3.17 -28.59
C VAL A 102 -1.73 -3.09 -30.08
N ALA A 103 -1.02 -4.07 -30.65
CA ALA A 103 -0.53 -4.03 -32.02
C ALA A 103 -0.63 -5.39 -32.75
N LYS A 104 -1.45 -5.45 -33.79
CA LYS A 104 -1.42 -6.56 -34.76
C LYS A 104 -0.33 -6.27 -35.78
N ARG A 105 0.52 -7.26 -36.07
CA ARG A 105 1.43 -7.23 -37.22
C ARG A 105 0.78 -7.98 -38.38
N LYS A 106 0.69 -7.34 -39.53
CA LYS A 106 0.15 -7.91 -40.76
C LYS A 106 0.96 -7.38 -41.93
N ASP A 107 1.57 -8.28 -42.72
CA ASP A 107 2.33 -7.91 -43.92
C ASP A 107 3.39 -6.82 -43.65
N GLU A 108 4.15 -7.01 -42.56
CA GLU A 108 5.10 -6.04 -41.93
C GLU A 108 4.49 -4.73 -41.39
N GLU A 109 3.27 -4.36 -41.79
CA GLU A 109 2.56 -3.23 -41.20
C GLU A 109 2.08 -3.51 -39.76
N ILE A 110 2.07 -2.45 -38.96
CA ILE A 110 1.58 -2.45 -37.58
C ILE A 110 0.22 -1.77 -37.54
N GLU A 111 -0.83 -2.55 -37.37
CA GLU A 111 -2.18 -2.07 -37.07
C GLU A 111 -2.31 -1.96 -35.54
N LEU A 112 -2.47 -0.74 -35.03
CA LEU A 112 -2.80 -0.56 -33.62
C LEU A 112 -4.25 -1.00 -33.38
N GLN A 113 -4.55 -1.48 -32.17
CA GLN A 113 -5.93 -1.62 -31.72
C GLN A 113 -6.67 -0.27 -31.87
N GLU A 114 -7.94 -0.33 -32.26
CA GLU A 114 -8.86 0.79 -32.10
C GLU A 114 -9.07 1.08 -30.60
N ASP A 115 -9.65 2.22 -30.26
CA ASP A 115 -10.10 2.52 -28.89
C ASP A 115 -9.02 2.50 -27.76
N LEU A 116 -7.74 2.59 -28.13
CA LEU A 116 -6.62 2.75 -27.21
C LEU A 116 -6.76 4.01 -26.32
N MET A 117 -6.48 3.83 -25.03
CA MET A 117 -6.68 4.83 -23.98
C MET A 117 -5.35 5.48 -23.56
N PHE A 118 -5.32 6.80 -23.50
CA PHE A 118 -4.13 7.58 -23.22
C PHE A 118 -4.39 8.69 -22.20
N ASP A 119 -3.46 8.88 -21.26
CA ASP A 119 -3.48 9.99 -20.31
C ASP A 119 -2.72 11.22 -20.86
N PRO A 120 -3.18 12.47 -20.58
CA PRO A 120 -2.48 13.69 -20.98
C PRO A 120 -1.03 13.85 -20.48
N GLN A 121 -0.57 13.02 -19.53
CA GLN A 121 0.85 12.88 -19.19
C GLN A 121 1.70 12.28 -20.33
N GLY A 122 1.10 11.75 -21.40
CA GLY A 122 1.82 11.00 -22.44
C GLY A 122 2.03 9.55 -22.05
N ARG A 123 0.96 8.88 -21.62
CA ARG A 123 0.97 7.51 -21.12
C ARG A 123 -0.12 6.69 -21.79
N LEU A 124 0.16 5.43 -22.11
CA LEU A 124 -0.83 4.43 -22.51
C LEU A 124 -1.43 3.80 -21.24
N VAL A 125 -2.76 3.71 -21.17
CA VAL A 125 -3.49 3.04 -20.07
C VAL A 125 -4.17 1.80 -20.64
N TYR A 126 -3.98 0.63 -20.01
CA TYR A 126 -4.41 -0.65 -20.58
C TYR A 126 -4.77 -1.70 -19.51
N GLU A 127 -5.92 -2.37 -19.63
CA GLU A 127 -6.25 -3.57 -18.83
C GLU A 127 -5.57 -4.78 -19.48
N LEU A 128 -4.39 -5.17 -18.99
CA LEU A 128 -3.69 -6.37 -19.46
C LEU A 128 -4.16 -7.59 -18.65
N THR A 129 -5.06 -8.39 -19.19
CA THR A 129 -5.30 -9.76 -18.73
C THR A 129 -4.27 -10.71 -19.34
N LEU A 130 -3.64 -11.55 -18.52
CA LEU A 130 -2.78 -12.65 -18.96
C LEU A 130 -3.57 -13.97 -18.97
N SER A 131 -3.47 -14.75 -20.04
CA SER A 131 -4.03 -16.11 -20.06
C SER A 131 -3.19 -17.05 -19.18
N LYS A 132 -3.70 -18.26 -18.87
CA LYS A 132 -2.95 -19.27 -18.09
C LYS A 132 -1.64 -19.66 -18.79
N GLU A 133 -1.65 -19.68 -20.11
CA GLU A 133 -0.49 -19.98 -20.96
C GLU A 133 0.54 -18.84 -20.89
N GLU A 134 0.09 -17.57 -20.86
CA GLU A 134 0.97 -16.42 -20.66
C GLU A 134 1.54 -16.35 -19.22
N GLN A 135 0.73 -16.70 -18.22
CA GLN A 135 1.18 -16.85 -16.82
C GLN A 135 2.24 -17.96 -16.69
N LYS A 136 2.02 -19.12 -17.33
CA LYS A 136 2.98 -20.23 -17.39
C LYS A 136 4.24 -19.87 -18.18
N ALA A 137 4.12 -19.10 -19.25
CA ALA A 137 5.26 -18.62 -20.03
C ALA A 137 6.14 -17.63 -19.24
N VAL A 138 5.56 -16.71 -18.47
CA VAL A 138 6.36 -15.82 -17.60
C VAL A 138 6.93 -16.55 -16.40
N LEU A 139 6.24 -17.55 -15.84
CA LEU A 139 6.81 -18.43 -14.80
C LEU A 139 8.04 -19.17 -15.33
N LYS A 140 7.95 -19.88 -16.47
CA LYS A 140 9.11 -20.53 -17.12
C LYS A 140 10.25 -19.54 -17.42
N LYS A 141 9.93 -18.32 -17.88
CA LYS A 141 10.91 -17.24 -18.13
C LYS A 141 11.63 -16.79 -16.85
N ILE A 142 10.96 -16.79 -15.70
CA ILE A 142 11.54 -16.48 -14.40
C ILE A 142 12.41 -17.64 -13.93
N GLU A 143 11.88 -18.87 -13.88
CA GLU A 143 12.60 -20.05 -13.35
C GLU A 143 13.91 -20.31 -14.10
N ALA A 144 13.88 -20.28 -15.43
CA ALA A 144 15.08 -20.42 -16.26
C ALA A 144 16.11 -19.30 -16.02
N ALA A 145 15.66 -18.06 -15.78
CA ALA A 145 16.53 -16.93 -15.48
C ALA A 145 17.05 -16.89 -14.02
N LEU A 146 16.47 -17.71 -13.13
CA LEU A 146 16.94 -17.96 -11.77
C LEU A 146 17.82 -19.20 -11.66
N GLY A 147 17.93 -20.03 -12.72
CA GLY A 147 18.64 -21.31 -12.66
C GLY A 147 17.94 -22.36 -11.81
N ILE A 148 16.61 -22.26 -11.67
CA ILE A 148 15.80 -23.28 -11.00
C ILE A 148 15.62 -24.44 -12.00
N ASP A 149 15.98 -25.66 -11.58
CA ASP A 149 15.85 -26.86 -12.42
C ASP A 149 14.41 -27.03 -12.92
N MET A 150 14.24 -26.95 -14.24
CA MET A 150 12.96 -27.17 -14.88
C MET A 150 12.69 -28.67 -15.05
N LEU A 151 12.36 -29.35 -13.95
CA LEU A 151 11.27 -30.34 -13.99
C LEU A 151 10.10 -29.66 -14.69
N GLU A 152 9.58 -30.24 -15.78
CA GLU A 152 8.76 -29.44 -16.69
C GLU A 152 7.55 -28.88 -15.96
N VAL A 153 7.24 -27.59 -16.19
CA VAL A 153 6.00 -26.97 -15.66
C VAL A 153 4.74 -27.61 -16.30
N ASP A 154 4.93 -28.61 -17.16
CA ASP A 154 3.95 -29.51 -17.77
C ASP A 154 3.88 -30.87 -17.05
N GLU A 155 4.99 -31.37 -16.48
CA GLU A 155 5.06 -32.54 -15.58
C GLU A 155 4.63 -32.25 -14.13
N ARG A 156 4.60 -30.97 -13.71
CA ARG A 156 4.18 -30.53 -12.36
C ARG A 156 2.66 -30.63 -12.16
N GLU A 157 2.10 -31.83 -12.28
CA GLU A 157 0.69 -32.10 -11.99
C GLU A 157 0.31 -31.59 -10.58
N GLY A 158 -0.78 -30.84 -10.49
CA GLY A 158 -1.30 -30.30 -9.23
C GLY A 158 -0.66 -29.00 -8.71
N ILE A 159 0.47 -28.53 -9.25
CA ILE A 159 0.99 -27.19 -8.90
C ILE A 159 0.26 -26.13 -9.73
N GLU A 160 -0.69 -25.43 -9.10
CA GLU A 160 -1.32 -24.26 -9.71
C GLU A 160 -0.27 -23.20 -10.07
N ILE A 161 -0.35 -22.67 -11.29
CA ILE A 161 0.58 -21.64 -11.82
C ILE A 161 0.69 -20.44 -10.87
N ASN A 162 -0.43 -20.09 -10.21
CA ASN A 162 -0.50 -19.01 -9.21
C ASN A 162 0.35 -19.27 -7.97
N ASN A 163 0.59 -20.52 -7.58
CA ASN A 163 1.45 -20.87 -6.44
C ASN A 163 2.93 -20.80 -6.84
N GLY A 164 3.29 -21.27 -8.04
CA GLY A 164 4.64 -21.07 -8.59
C GLY A 164 5.01 -19.59 -8.74
N LEU A 165 4.08 -18.77 -9.29
CA LEU A 165 4.23 -17.31 -9.32
C LEU A 165 4.30 -16.70 -7.92
N LYS A 166 3.52 -17.22 -6.95
CA LYS A 166 3.57 -16.77 -5.54
C LYS A 166 4.93 -17.00 -4.91
N GLU A 167 5.57 -18.14 -5.18
CA GLU A 167 6.89 -18.47 -4.67
C GLU A 167 7.96 -17.55 -5.28
N VAL A 168 8.13 -17.55 -6.61
CA VAL A 168 9.22 -16.78 -7.27
C VAL A 168 9.06 -15.27 -7.13
N LEU A 169 7.83 -14.76 -7.00
CA LEU A 169 7.58 -13.33 -6.73
C LEU A 169 7.65 -12.99 -5.22
N GLY A 170 8.09 -13.90 -4.35
CA GLY A 170 8.34 -13.63 -2.93
C GLY A 170 7.07 -13.44 -2.10
N GLY A 171 6.18 -14.43 -2.13
CA GLY A 171 4.95 -14.49 -1.32
C GLY A 171 3.70 -13.82 -1.91
N ARG A 172 3.80 -13.25 -3.12
CA ARG A 172 2.72 -12.51 -3.81
C ARG A 172 2.02 -13.39 -4.86
N THR A 173 0.74 -13.67 -4.67
CA THR A 173 -0.11 -14.10 -5.79
C THR A 173 -0.41 -12.87 -6.67
N PRO A 174 -0.04 -12.84 -7.97
CA PRO A 174 -0.49 -11.80 -8.88
C PRO A 174 -1.96 -12.00 -9.25
N THR A 175 -2.63 -10.95 -9.72
CA THR A 175 -4.00 -11.06 -10.25
C THR A 175 -4.00 -11.26 -11.77
N ASP A 176 -4.96 -12.02 -12.32
CA ASP A 176 -5.03 -12.33 -13.76
C ASP A 176 -5.02 -11.09 -14.67
N THR A 177 -5.57 -9.97 -14.20
CA THR A 177 -5.55 -8.67 -14.88
C THR A 177 -4.66 -7.67 -14.15
N THR A 178 -3.85 -6.92 -14.90
CA THR A 178 -3.05 -5.78 -14.41
C THR A 178 -3.45 -4.51 -15.17
N LEU A 179 -3.82 -3.45 -14.45
CA LEU A 179 -3.93 -2.10 -15.03
C LEU A 179 -2.52 -1.54 -15.28
N CYS A 180 -2.12 -1.52 -16.54
CA CYS A 180 -0.83 -1.02 -16.98
C CYS A 180 -0.91 0.45 -17.39
N SER A 181 0.00 1.27 -16.87
CA SER A 181 0.21 2.67 -17.20
C SER A 181 1.64 2.81 -17.74
N ILE A 182 1.80 2.83 -19.06
CA ILE A 182 3.10 2.80 -19.75
C ILE A 182 3.49 4.21 -20.21
N ASP A 183 4.63 4.71 -19.75
CA ASP A 183 5.16 6.04 -20.07
C ASP A 183 5.73 6.10 -21.50
N LEU A 184 5.08 6.87 -22.37
CA LEU A 184 5.45 7.05 -23.79
C LEU A 184 6.38 8.25 -24.04
N SER A 185 6.85 8.93 -22.99
CA SER A 185 7.53 10.23 -23.11
C SER A 185 9.04 10.19 -23.39
N GLY A 186 9.69 9.02 -23.28
CA GLY A 186 11.15 8.87 -23.32
C GLY A 186 11.68 8.05 -24.50
N PRO A 187 12.85 7.40 -24.33
CA PRO A 187 13.48 6.60 -25.39
C PRO A 187 12.61 5.40 -25.79
N ARG A 188 12.78 4.96 -27.03
CA ARG A 188 12.04 3.82 -27.58
C ARG A 188 12.78 2.53 -27.18
N PRO A 189 12.08 1.51 -26.66
CA PRO A 189 12.70 0.20 -26.50
C PRO A 189 13.07 -0.38 -27.86
N GLU A 190 14.15 -1.16 -27.92
CA GLU A 190 14.56 -1.85 -29.15
C GLU A 190 13.43 -2.76 -29.67
N LYS A 191 12.87 -3.56 -28.76
CA LYS A 191 11.72 -4.43 -29.03
C LYS A 191 10.43 -3.61 -28.95
N GLY A 192 9.70 -3.53 -30.06
CA GLY A 192 8.44 -2.78 -30.13
C GLY A 192 8.59 -1.26 -30.24
N GLY A 193 9.80 -0.73 -30.51
CA GLY A 193 10.02 0.71 -30.72
C GLY A 193 9.23 1.29 -31.91
N ASP A 194 8.88 0.44 -32.86
CA ASP A 194 7.99 0.70 -34.00
C ASP A 194 6.52 0.89 -33.55
N VAL A 195 6.00 0.00 -32.70
CA VAL A 195 4.70 0.13 -32.00
C VAL A 195 4.70 1.37 -31.12
N TYR A 196 5.73 1.55 -30.30
CA TYR A 196 5.91 2.69 -29.39
C TYR A 196 5.89 4.03 -30.14
N LYS A 197 6.47 4.09 -31.35
CA LYS A 197 6.34 5.26 -32.25
C LYS A 197 4.89 5.48 -32.68
N LYS A 198 4.18 4.46 -33.18
CA LYS A 198 2.77 4.61 -33.58
C LYS A 198 1.89 5.04 -32.40
N LEU A 199 2.14 4.53 -31.19
CA LEU A 199 1.48 4.97 -29.95
C LEU A 199 1.78 6.45 -29.62
N GLN A 200 3.04 6.88 -29.72
CA GLN A 200 3.42 8.30 -29.59
C GLN A 200 2.70 9.20 -30.59
N ASP A 201 2.49 8.73 -31.82
CA ASP A 201 1.83 9.48 -32.89
C ASP A 201 0.30 9.52 -32.72
N LYS A 202 -0.35 8.41 -32.32
CA LYS A 202 -1.79 8.37 -31.96
C LYS A 202 -2.11 9.23 -30.74
N TYR A 203 -1.20 9.27 -29.75
CA TYR A 203 -1.30 10.19 -28.63
C TYR A 203 -1.28 11.69 -29.06
N LYS A 204 -0.46 12.06 -30.06
CA LYS A 204 -0.42 13.42 -30.61
C LYS A 204 -1.69 13.77 -31.40
N GLU A 205 -2.32 12.80 -32.06
CA GLU A 205 -3.63 12.98 -32.72
C GLU A 205 -4.70 13.40 -31.69
N ILE A 206 -4.78 12.68 -30.57
CA ILE A 206 -5.77 12.92 -29.50
C ILE A 206 -5.51 14.25 -28.79
N TYR A 207 -4.28 14.48 -28.30
CA TYR A 207 -3.98 15.61 -27.40
C TYR A 207 -3.30 16.81 -28.07
N GLY A 208 -2.77 16.67 -29.28
CA GLY A 208 -1.97 17.68 -29.97
C GLY A 208 -0.47 17.63 -29.63
N PRO A 209 0.34 18.50 -30.26
CA PRO A 209 1.78 18.60 -29.98
C PRO A 209 2.03 19.04 -28.54
N GLN A 210 2.91 18.33 -27.84
CA GLN A 210 3.14 18.53 -26.41
C GLN A 210 4.06 19.72 -26.12
N LYS A 211 3.44 20.83 -25.70
CA LYS A 211 4.14 22.03 -25.19
C LYS A 211 4.79 21.84 -23.82
N VAL A 212 4.47 20.76 -23.08
CA VAL A 212 5.07 20.46 -21.77
C VAL A 212 6.36 19.62 -21.95
N PRO A 213 7.51 20.08 -21.42
CA PRO A 213 8.77 19.33 -21.46
C PRO A 213 8.64 17.95 -20.83
N HIS A 214 9.37 16.94 -21.32
CA HIS A 214 9.23 15.54 -20.87
C HIS A 214 9.38 15.40 -19.34
N HIS A 215 10.38 16.05 -18.75
CA HIS A 215 10.63 16.04 -17.30
C HIS A 215 9.54 16.71 -16.46
N GLN A 216 8.60 17.42 -17.09
CA GLN A 216 7.44 18.05 -16.46
C GLN A 216 6.11 17.37 -16.82
N ARG A 217 6.13 16.26 -17.58
CA ARG A 217 4.90 15.52 -17.93
C ARG A 217 4.42 14.60 -16.81
N ALA A 218 5.34 13.99 -16.07
CA ALA A 218 5.03 13.47 -14.73
C ALA A 218 4.42 14.56 -13.84
N SER A 219 4.75 15.83 -14.13
CA SER A 219 4.24 17.03 -13.46
C SER A 219 2.88 17.54 -13.88
N ILE A 220 2.16 16.83 -14.76
CA ILE A 220 0.74 17.05 -15.06
C ILE A 220 -0.12 16.16 -14.15
N VAL A 221 -1.34 16.56 -13.79
CA VAL A 221 -2.34 15.67 -13.16
C VAL A 221 -2.78 14.58 -14.15
N ALA A 222 -2.70 13.31 -13.72
CA ALA A 222 -3.10 12.10 -14.48
C ALA A 222 -4.63 12.03 -14.68
N SER A 223 -5.15 12.90 -15.55
CA SER A 223 -6.56 13.29 -15.60
C SER A 223 -7.47 12.23 -16.25
N PHE A 224 -6.93 11.41 -17.15
CA PHE A 224 -7.65 10.25 -17.67
C PHE A 224 -7.59 9.11 -16.66
N GLU A 225 -6.38 8.76 -16.20
CA GLU A 225 -6.15 7.62 -15.31
C GLU A 225 -6.95 7.75 -14.00
N GLU A 226 -7.02 8.97 -13.43
CA GLU A 226 -7.87 9.32 -12.27
C GLU A 226 -9.35 9.04 -12.51
N THR A 227 -9.86 9.57 -13.61
CA THR A 227 -11.29 9.54 -13.91
C THR A 227 -11.71 8.13 -14.34
N TYR A 228 -10.83 7.41 -15.02
CA TYR A 228 -10.97 6.00 -15.36
C TYR A 228 -10.98 5.10 -14.11
N ALA A 229 -10.05 5.31 -13.16
CA ALA A 229 -10.10 4.61 -11.87
C ALA A 229 -11.43 4.88 -11.14
N HIS A 230 -11.88 6.14 -11.06
CA HIS A 230 -13.20 6.45 -10.49
C HIS A 230 -14.36 5.75 -11.23
N MET A 231 -14.28 5.58 -12.55
CA MET A 231 -15.26 4.84 -13.33
C MET A 231 -15.25 3.34 -13.00
N CYS A 232 -14.08 2.72 -12.88
CA CYS A 232 -13.95 1.32 -12.47
C CYS A 232 -14.50 1.09 -11.05
N LEU A 233 -14.26 2.02 -10.10
CA LEU A 233 -14.86 1.94 -8.76
C LEU A 233 -16.40 1.91 -8.81
N MET A 234 -16.99 2.67 -9.71
CA MET A 234 -18.44 2.72 -9.89
C MET A 234 -18.95 1.45 -10.57
N ALA A 235 -18.33 1.02 -11.67
CA ALA A 235 -18.68 -0.21 -12.38
C ALA A 235 -18.57 -1.44 -11.47
N GLY A 236 -17.41 -1.64 -10.84
CA GLY A 236 -17.19 -2.72 -9.88
C GLY A 236 -18.01 -2.60 -8.59
N THR A 237 -18.58 -1.42 -8.30
CA THR A 237 -19.62 -1.30 -7.26
C THR A 237 -20.97 -1.80 -7.77
N PHE A 238 -21.38 -1.43 -8.98
CA PHE A 238 -22.66 -1.80 -9.59
C PHE A 238 -22.74 -3.29 -9.93
N GLU A 239 -21.68 -3.83 -10.52
CA GLU A 239 -21.46 -5.25 -10.83
C GLU A 239 -21.68 -6.13 -9.59
N ARG A 240 -20.94 -5.84 -8.51
CA ARG A 240 -21.05 -6.52 -7.21
C ARG A 240 -22.27 -6.10 -6.37
N ARG A 241 -23.32 -5.55 -6.99
CA ARG A 241 -24.69 -5.49 -6.42
C ARG A 241 -25.59 -6.58 -7.01
N SER A 242 -25.17 -7.29 -8.07
CA SER A 242 -25.89 -8.38 -8.74
C SER A 242 -27.36 -8.04 -9.02
N ILE A 243 -27.59 -6.84 -9.52
CA ILE A 243 -28.94 -6.27 -9.68
C ILE A 243 -29.68 -7.05 -10.76
N THR A 244 -30.76 -7.70 -10.35
CA THR A 244 -31.62 -8.48 -11.24
C THR A 244 -32.62 -7.59 -11.96
N TYR A 245 -32.84 -7.81 -13.25
CA TYR A 245 -33.85 -7.15 -14.08
C TYR A 245 -34.71 -8.17 -14.82
N GLY A 246 -35.84 -7.72 -15.40
CA GLY A 246 -36.76 -8.59 -16.13
C GLY A 246 -37.54 -9.58 -15.27
N THR A 247 -38.42 -10.34 -15.92
CA THR A 247 -39.20 -11.44 -15.31
C THR A 247 -38.32 -12.64 -14.97
N THR A 248 -37.29 -12.87 -15.77
CA THR A 248 -36.23 -13.89 -15.67
C THR A 248 -35.23 -13.63 -14.53
N LYS A 249 -35.16 -12.40 -14.00
CA LYS A 249 -34.19 -11.94 -12.99
C LYS A 249 -32.73 -12.06 -13.46
N GLU A 250 -32.49 -11.77 -14.75
CA GLU A 250 -31.15 -11.68 -15.34
C GLU A 250 -30.26 -10.65 -14.64
N THR A 251 -28.95 -10.86 -14.65
CA THR A 251 -27.92 -9.89 -14.23
C THR A 251 -26.99 -9.57 -15.38
N ILE A 252 -26.40 -8.37 -15.38
CA ILE A 252 -25.30 -8.03 -16.30
C ILE A 252 -24.07 -8.83 -15.85
N ASN A 253 -23.51 -9.64 -16.76
CA ASN A 253 -22.38 -10.54 -16.47
C ASN A 253 -21.02 -9.78 -16.50
N PRO A 254 -19.91 -10.39 -16.01
CA PRO A 254 -18.62 -9.68 -15.91
C PRO A 254 -18.03 -9.25 -17.26
N GLU A 255 -18.20 -10.04 -18.31
CA GLU A 255 -17.73 -9.72 -19.68
C GLU A 255 -18.46 -8.49 -20.23
N ALA A 256 -19.79 -8.44 -20.07
CA ALA A 256 -20.61 -7.28 -20.41
C ALA A 256 -20.20 -6.04 -19.59
N TRP A 257 -19.86 -6.21 -18.31
CA TRP A 257 -19.31 -5.11 -17.51
C TRP A 257 -17.96 -4.61 -18.01
N GLN A 258 -17.09 -5.48 -18.52
CA GLN A 258 -15.83 -5.07 -19.13
C GLN A 258 -16.05 -4.29 -20.44
N ASP A 259 -16.95 -4.77 -21.32
CA ASP A 259 -17.37 -4.05 -22.53
C ASP A 259 -17.98 -2.66 -22.23
N ILE A 260 -18.90 -2.61 -21.26
CA ILE A 260 -19.51 -1.37 -20.77
C ILE A 260 -18.44 -0.40 -20.22
N ARG A 261 -17.49 -0.89 -19.41
CA ARG A 261 -16.35 -0.10 -18.90
C ARG A 261 -15.50 0.44 -20.05
N HIS A 262 -15.12 -0.41 -20.99
CA HIS A 262 -14.22 -0.03 -22.10
C HIS A 262 -14.85 1.04 -23.00
N LYS A 263 -16.08 0.82 -23.49
CA LYS A 263 -16.82 1.79 -24.31
C LYS A 263 -17.03 3.13 -23.59
N ALA A 264 -17.29 3.10 -22.28
CA ALA A 264 -17.39 4.32 -21.47
C ALA A 264 -16.03 5.05 -21.34
N ALA A 265 -14.93 4.32 -21.26
CA ALA A 265 -13.57 4.87 -21.20
C ALA A 265 -13.19 5.61 -22.50
N VAL A 266 -13.56 5.05 -23.66
CA VAL A 266 -13.30 5.64 -24.98
C VAL A 266 -14.00 6.99 -25.14
N LYS A 267 -15.28 7.06 -24.77
CA LYS A 267 -16.02 8.34 -24.72
C LYS A 267 -15.38 9.33 -23.73
N LEU A 268 -15.05 8.86 -22.52
CA LEU A 268 -14.41 9.67 -21.47
C LEU A 268 -13.07 10.26 -21.92
N GLN A 269 -12.25 9.53 -22.68
CA GLN A 269 -11.00 10.03 -23.26
C GLN A 269 -11.23 11.29 -24.10
N GLN A 270 -12.31 11.37 -24.87
CA GLN A 270 -12.63 12.57 -25.66
C GLN A 270 -12.92 13.77 -24.73
N GLU A 271 -13.61 13.56 -23.62
CA GLU A 271 -13.90 14.61 -22.63
C GLU A 271 -12.67 15.05 -21.83
N VAL A 272 -11.73 14.13 -21.57
CA VAL A 272 -10.41 14.47 -21.00
C VAL A 272 -9.57 15.25 -22.00
N ALA A 273 -9.54 14.87 -23.28
CA ALA A 273 -8.85 15.62 -24.33
C ALA A 273 -9.41 17.04 -24.52
N LYS A 274 -10.74 17.19 -24.50
CA LYS A 274 -11.42 18.51 -24.49
C LYS A 274 -11.06 19.34 -23.25
N ALA A 275 -10.98 18.72 -22.06
CA ALA A 275 -10.57 19.39 -20.83
C ALA A 275 -9.09 19.83 -20.87
N TYR A 276 -8.20 18.94 -21.30
CA TYR A 276 -6.76 19.18 -21.38
C TYR A 276 -6.41 20.32 -22.33
N LYS A 277 -6.97 20.32 -23.56
CA LYS A 277 -6.73 21.39 -24.54
C LYS A 277 -7.11 22.77 -23.97
N ARG A 278 -8.31 22.91 -23.38
CA ARG A 278 -8.73 24.12 -22.66
C ARG A 278 -7.84 24.51 -21.47
N ALA A 279 -7.29 23.52 -20.77
CA ALA A 279 -6.41 23.76 -19.63
C ALA A 279 -5.01 24.22 -20.08
N VAL A 280 -4.48 23.64 -21.16
CA VAL A 280 -3.22 24.02 -21.83
C VAL A 280 -3.32 25.40 -22.47
N GLU A 281 -4.40 25.72 -23.17
CA GLU A 281 -4.65 27.08 -23.71
C GLU A 281 -4.56 28.14 -22.60
N LYS A 282 -5.26 27.91 -21.47
CA LYS A 282 -5.25 28.81 -20.31
C LYS A 282 -3.93 28.80 -19.54
N ALA A 283 -3.12 27.75 -19.66
CA ALA A 283 -1.84 27.59 -18.98
C ALA A 283 -0.62 28.03 -19.82
N THR A 284 -0.80 28.15 -21.14
CA THR A 284 0.16 28.75 -22.06
C THR A 284 0.39 30.21 -21.67
N ASP A 285 1.64 30.65 -21.75
CA ASP A 285 2.02 32.06 -21.70
C ASP A 285 1.90 32.68 -23.11
N PRO A 286 1.24 33.84 -23.27
CA PRO A 286 1.05 34.44 -24.58
C PRO A 286 2.34 34.94 -25.23
N ASP A 287 3.38 35.26 -24.44
CA ASP A 287 4.56 35.98 -24.93
C ASP A 287 5.68 35.03 -25.38
N ASP A 288 5.90 33.90 -24.68
CA ASP A 288 6.90 32.88 -25.04
C ASP A 288 6.32 31.53 -25.48
N GLY A 289 5.00 31.35 -25.38
CA GLY A 289 4.29 30.14 -25.83
C GLY A 289 4.48 28.90 -24.95
N ARG A 290 5.24 28.97 -23.86
CA ARG A 290 5.47 27.84 -22.93
C ARG A 290 4.26 27.62 -22.03
N VAL A 291 4.11 26.38 -21.54
CA VAL A 291 3.02 26.03 -20.61
C VAL A 291 3.52 26.10 -19.17
N ASN A 292 2.92 26.97 -18.37
CA ASN A 292 3.13 26.98 -16.93
C ASN A 292 2.39 25.79 -16.30
N VAL A 293 3.13 24.80 -15.81
CA VAL A 293 2.57 23.52 -15.34
C VAL A 293 1.74 23.65 -14.05
N ASP A 294 2.09 24.59 -13.17
CA ASP A 294 1.28 24.92 -11.99
C ASP A 294 -0.11 25.48 -12.39
N LYS A 295 -0.14 26.36 -13.39
CA LYS A 295 -1.34 26.95 -13.99
C LYS A 295 -2.17 25.89 -14.75
N LEU A 296 -1.51 24.91 -15.38
CA LEU A 296 -2.13 23.75 -16.01
C LEU A 296 -2.84 22.87 -14.97
N ASN A 297 -2.12 22.41 -13.94
CA ASN A 297 -2.68 21.60 -12.86
C ASN A 297 -3.83 22.31 -12.14
N LYS A 298 -3.71 23.60 -11.88
CA LYS A 298 -4.78 24.43 -11.29
C LYS A 298 -6.02 24.57 -12.19
N ASN A 299 -5.92 24.30 -13.49
CA ASN A 299 -7.06 24.25 -14.40
C ASN A 299 -7.63 22.81 -14.53
N LEU A 300 -6.78 21.78 -14.63
CA LEU A 300 -7.19 20.38 -14.62
C LEU A 300 -7.93 20.02 -13.32
N ALA A 301 -7.46 20.49 -12.17
CA ALA A 301 -8.10 20.29 -10.87
C ALA A 301 -9.53 20.87 -10.79
N LYS A 302 -9.87 21.87 -11.61
CA LYS A 302 -11.26 22.38 -11.74
C LYS A 302 -12.10 21.48 -12.64
N GLU A 303 -11.53 21.03 -13.76
CA GLU A 303 -12.19 20.11 -14.71
C GLU A 303 -12.49 18.74 -14.08
N ARG A 304 -11.70 18.27 -13.08
CA ARG A 304 -11.95 17.02 -12.32
C ARG A 304 -13.42 16.79 -11.92
N THR A 305 -14.10 17.81 -11.40
CA THR A 305 -15.52 17.68 -10.97
C THR A 305 -16.45 17.43 -12.17
N ARG A 306 -16.13 17.99 -13.34
CA ARG A 306 -16.87 17.79 -14.59
C ARG A 306 -16.57 16.41 -15.19
N LEU A 307 -15.30 16.01 -15.22
CA LEU A 307 -14.85 14.70 -15.69
C LEU A 307 -15.45 13.55 -14.86
N ALA A 308 -15.49 13.69 -13.53
CA ALA A 308 -16.14 12.73 -12.65
C ALA A 308 -17.68 12.66 -12.80
N ARG A 309 -18.33 13.67 -13.39
CA ARG A 309 -19.73 13.58 -13.85
C ARG A 309 -19.82 12.90 -15.21
N ALA A 310 -18.96 13.24 -16.15
CA ALA A 310 -18.90 12.61 -17.48
C ALA A 310 -18.72 11.08 -17.34
N ALA A 311 -17.73 10.62 -16.57
CA ALA A 311 -17.49 9.19 -16.35
C ALA A 311 -18.67 8.42 -15.73
N LYS A 312 -19.52 9.08 -14.92
CA LYS A 312 -20.80 8.48 -14.50
C LYS A 312 -21.77 8.36 -15.65
N LYS A 313 -21.85 9.40 -16.49
CA LYS A 313 -22.77 9.48 -17.61
C LYS A 313 -22.43 8.41 -18.64
N GLU A 314 -21.18 8.35 -19.09
CA GLU A 314 -20.72 7.34 -20.05
C GLU A 314 -20.96 5.91 -19.54
N LEU A 315 -20.73 5.66 -18.25
CA LEU A 315 -20.94 4.35 -17.64
C LEU A 315 -22.43 3.97 -17.54
N ILE A 316 -23.30 4.90 -17.14
CA ILE A 316 -24.74 4.66 -17.06
C ILE A 316 -25.37 4.57 -18.47
N GLU A 317 -24.89 5.36 -19.44
CA GLU A 317 -25.24 5.20 -20.85
C GLU A 317 -24.88 3.80 -21.34
N GLY A 318 -23.66 3.31 -21.07
CA GLY A 318 -23.25 1.94 -21.43
C GLY A 318 -24.17 0.86 -20.84
N VAL A 319 -24.57 1.00 -19.57
CA VAL A 319 -25.57 0.10 -18.94
C VAL A 319 -26.93 0.17 -19.65
N VAL A 320 -27.43 1.37 -19.96
CA VAL A 320 -28.71 1.55 -20.68
C VAL A 320 -28.63 0.96 -22.10
N THR A 321 -27.54 1.21 -22.84
CA THR A 321 -27.30 0.62 -24.16
C THR A 321 -27.28 -0.91 -24.10
N HIS A 322 -26.56 -1.50 -23.13
CA HIS A 322 -26.51 -2.95 -22.95
C HIS A 322 -27.90 -3.56 -22.70
N LEU A 323 -28.69 -2.98 -21.80
CA LEU A 323 -30.06 -3.45 -21.51
C LEU A 323 -30.98 -3.34 -22.73
N LYS A 324 -30.81 -2.29 -23.56
CA LYS A 324 -31.52 -2.13 -24.84
C LYS A 324 -31.11 -3.19 -25.86
N GLU A 325 -29.83 -3.51 -25.97
CA GLU A 325 -29.33 -4.56 -26.86
C GLU A 325 -29.79 -5.96 -26.42
N GLN A 326 -29.69 -6.31 -25.14
CA GLN A 326 -30.16 -7.60 -24.63
C GLN A 326 -31.67 -7.74 -24.78
N GLY A 327 -32.44 -6.69 -24.49
CA GLY A 327 -33.88 -6.68 -24.71
C GLY A 327 -34.25 -6.94 -26.16
N LYS A 328 -33.57 -6.29 -27.12
CA LYS A 328 -33.74 -6.54 -28.56
C LYS A 328 -33.34 -7.98 -28.95
N LYS A 329 -32.24 -8.51 -28.42
CA LYS A 329 -31.81 -9.92 -28.65
C LYS A 329 -32.83 -10.94 -28.12
N LEU A 330 -33.51 -10.62 -27.02
CA LEU A 330 -34.58 -11.43 -26.42
C LEU A 330 -35.96 -11.20 -27.08
N GLY A 331 -36.06 -10.38 -28.14
CA GLY A 331 -37.32 -10.09 -28.83
C GLY A 331 -38.31 -9.23 -28.03
N LYS A 332 -37.88 -8.61 -26.92
CA LYS A 332 -38.72 -7.74 -26.09
C LYS A 332 -39.12 -6.47 -26.84
N ASN A 333 -40.35 -5.99 -26.61
CA ASN A 333 -40.82 -4.73 -27.20
C ASN A 333 -40.30 -3.50 -26.44
N SER A 334 -40.48 -2.30 -27.00
CA SER A 334 -39.96 -1.05 -26.44
C SER A 334 -40.42 -0.76 -25.00
N ASP A 335 -41.66 -1.12 -24.63
CA ASP A 335 -42.18 -0.89 -23.28
C ASP A 335 -41.59 -1.87 -22.26
N GLU A 336 -41.37 -3.13 -22.67
CA GLU A 336 -40.65 -4.13 -21.86
C GLU A 336 -39.19 -3.71 -21.63
N ILE A 337 -38.52 -3.22 -22.68
CA ILE A 337 -37.15 -2.69 -22.58
C ILE A 337 -37.11 -1.46 -21.66
N ARG A 338 -38.03 -0.49 -21.85
CA ARG A 338 -38.17 0.70 -20.98
C ARG A 338 -38.37 0.31 -19.52
N LYS A 339 -39.19 -0.72 -19.26
CA LYS A 339 -39.49 -1.26 -17.93
C LYS A 339 -38.26 -1.93 -17.29
N ASP A 340 -37.52 -2.76 -18.02
CA ASP A 340 -36.32 -3.44 -17.51
C ASP A 340 -35.21 -2.43 -17.15
N ILE A 341 -35.03 -1.38 -17.96
CA ILE A 341 -34.12 -0.26 -17.69
C ILE A 341 -34.53 0.49 -16.42
N LEU A 342 -35.82 0.80 -16.26
CA LEU A 342 -36.34 1.46 -15.05
C LEU A 342 -36.13 0.63 -13.79
N ASP A 343 -36.52 -0.65 -13.83
CA ASP A 343 -36.39 -1.57 -12.71
C ASP A 343 -34.92 -1.70 -12.28
N TYR A 344 -34.01 -1.90 -13.23
CA TYR A 344 -32.57 -1.95 -12.97
C TYR A 344 -32.05 -0.63 -12.35
N THR A 345 -32.33 0.51 -12.98
CA THR A 345 -31.76 1.81 -12.57
C THR A 345 -32.35 2.32 -11.26
N GLN A 346 -33.60 1.97 -10.93
CA GLN A 346 -34.21 2.22 -9.61
C GLN A 346 -33.64 1.31 -8.53
N LYS A 347 -33.45 0.00 -8.78
CA LYS A 347 -32.77 -0.93 -7.85
C LYS A 347 -31.33 -0.50 -7.57
N LEU A 348 -30.61 -0.01 -8.58
CA LEU A 348 -29.29 0.59 -8.40
C LEU A 348 -29.39 1.85 -7.52
N SER A 349 -30.20 2.81 -7.94
CA SER A 349 -30.33 4.12 -7.28
C SER A 349 -30.83 4.06 -5.84
N SER A 350 -31.71 3.12 -5.52
CA SER A 350 -32.23 2.91 -4.15
C SER A 350 -31.19 2.24 -3.25
N SER A 351 -30.37 1.34 -3.78
CA SER A 351 -29.41 0.57 -2.97
C SER A 351 -28.03 1.20 -2.80
N LEU A 352 -27.65 2.22 -3.60
CA LEU A 352 -26.37 2.92 -3.42
C LEU A 352 -26.32 3.81 -2.16
N ASP A 353 -25.27 3.63 -1.35
CA ASP A 353 -24.92 4.46 -0.20
C ASP A 353 -23.42 4.85 -0.23
N LYS A 354 -22.95 5.59 0.80
CA LYS A 354 -21.55 6.02 0.90
C LYS A 354 -20.59 4.87 1.26
N HIS A 355 -21.03 3.94 2.12
CA HIS A 355 -20.21 2.85 2.65
C HIS A 355 -19.71 1.95 1.53
N GLN A 356 -20.61 1.55 0.62
CA GLN A 356 -20.31 0.67 -0.51
C GLN A 356 -19.19 1.21 -1.42
N PHE A 357 -19.12 2.53 -1.63
CA PHE A 357 -18.04 3.18 -2.38
C PHE A 357 -16.75 3.39 -1.56
N THR A 358 -16.83 3.49 -0.24
CA THR A 358 -15.62 3.53 0.62
C THR A 358 -15.03 2.15 0.87
N ALA A 359 -15.85 1.10 0.85
CA ALA A 359 -15.49 -0.28 1.17
C ALA A 359 -14.59 -0.94 0.12
N ARG A 360 -14.87 -0.67 -1.15
CA ARG A 360 -14.33 -1.39 -2.31
C ARG A 360 -13.23 -0.61 -3.02
N THR A 361 -12.27 -1.34 -3.58
CA THR A 361 -11.17 -0.79 -4.37
C THR A 361 -11.64 -0.49 -5.79
N ALA A 362 -10.92 0.37 -6.52
CA ALA A 362 -11.45 0.86 -7.78
C ALA A 362 -11.34 -0.16 -8.93
N THR A 363 -10.23 -0.88 -8.99
CA THR A 363 -10.01 -1.95 -9.98
C THR A 363 -10.04 -3.33 -9.35
N GLY A 364 -9.32 -3.52 -8.25
CA GLY A 364 -9.05 -4.84 -7.67
C GLY A 364 -7.98 -5.64 -8.42
N PHE A 365 -7.53 -5.13 -9.56
CA PHE A 365 -6.42 -5.63 -10.38
C PHE A 365 -5.07 -5.22 -9.80
N ASP A 366 -3.99 -5.91 -10.14
CA ASP A 366 -2.63 -5.40 -10.02
C ASP A 366 -2.50 -4.06 -10.80
N TYR A 367 -1.57 -3.19 -10.38
CA TYR A 367 -1.32 -1.92 -11.06
C TYR A 367 0.18 -1.78 -11.38
N PHE A 368 0.50 -1.59 -12.66
CA PHE A 368 1.86 -1.47 -13.16
C PHE A 368 2.08 -0.08 -13.77
N TYR A 369 3.14 0.60 -13.36
CA TYR A 369 3.46 1.97 -13.75
C TYR A 369 4.94 2.08 -14.10
N THR A 370 5.25 2.59 -15.29
CA THR A 370 6.63 2.96 -15.66
C THR A 370 6.84 4.48 -15.62
N SER A 371 8.07 4.93 -15.42
CA SER A 371 8.46 6.33 -15.57
C SER A 371 9.81 6.45 -16.26
N ASN A 372 9.86 7.24 -17.34
CA ASN A 372 11.12 7.63 -17.98
C ASN A 372 11.90 8.62 -17.10
N TYR A 373 11.20 9.53 -16.42
CA TYR A 373 11.81 10.58 -15.60
C TYR A 373 12.44 10.04 -14.30
N LEU A 374 11.75 9.15 -13.59
CA LEU A 374 12.28 8.54 -12.36
C LEU A 374 13.23 7.36 -12.64
N GLN A 375 13.36 6.96 -13.91
CA GLN A 375 14.04 5.73 -14.32
C GLN A 375 13.61 4.53 -13.48
N GLN A 376 12.28 4.29 -13.46
CA GLN A 376 11.66 3.36 -12.52
C GLN A 376 10.44 2.63 -13.13
N GLY A 377 10.32 1.33 -12.86
CA GLY A 377 9.06 0.59 -12.88
C GLY A 377 8.53 0.38 -11.46
N MET A 378 7.21 0.32 -11.31
CA MET A 378 6.52 0.18 -10.03
C MET A 378 5.30 -0.73 -10.22
N LEU A 379 5.22 -1.81 -9.44
CA LEU A 379 4.14 -2.79 -9.48
C LEU A 379 3.47 -2.95 -8.12
N ILE A 380 2.15 -2.72 -8.06
CA ILE A 380 1.35 -2.72 -6.84
C ILE A 380 0.37 -3.90 -6.88
N THR A 381 0.26 -4.68 -5.80
CA THR A 381 -0.70 -5.80 -5.72
C THR A 381 -2.15 -5.33 -5.70
N GLY A 382 -3.03 -6.05 -6.40
CA GLY A 382 -4.48 -5.95 -6.30
C GLY A 382 -5.03 -6.54 -4.99
N THR A 383 -6.11 -5.94 -4.49
CA THR A 383 -7.06 -6.53 -3.53
C THR A 383 -8.46 -5.97 -3.83
N GLN A 384 -9.52 -6.71 -3.52
CA GLN A 384 -10.91 -6.34 -3.73
C GLN A 384 -11.45 -5.40 -2.63
N GLN A 385 -10.91 -5.49 -1.42
CA GLN A 385 -11.31 -4.68 -0.25
C GLN A 385 -10.32 -3.55 0.04
N THR A 386 -10.83 -2.47 0.62
CA THR A 386 -10.04 -1.33 1.13
C THR A 386 -9.79 -1.42 2.64
N ALA A 387 -9.15 -0.40 3.18
CA ALA A 387 -9.08 -0.06 4.61
C ALA A 387 -10.43 -0.05 5.37
N HIS A 388 -11.59 0.07 4.71
CA HIS A 388 -12.87 0.41 5.36
C HIS A 388 -13.81 -0.76 5.66
N GLU A 389 -13.83 -1.82 4.85
CA GLU A 389 -14.73 -2.98 5.04
C GLU A 389 -13.94 -4.28 4.84
N LYS A 390 -13.09 -4.58 5.84
CA LYS A 390 -12.30 -5.80 5.90
C LYS A 390 -12.98 -6.81 6.81
N SER A 391 -13.02 -8.07 6.39
CA SER A 391 -13.47 -9.15 7.27
C SER A 391 -12.42 -9.47 8.34
N THR A 392 -12.82 -10.29 9.31
CA THR A 392 -11.92 -11.19 10.03
C THR A 392 -11.16 -12.09 9.05
N PHE A 393 -10.06 -12.68 9.49
CA PHE A 393 -9.37 -13.75 8.74
C PHE A 393 -10.18 -15.04 8.84
N ASP A 394 -11.08 -15.25 7.87
CA ASP A 394 -11.89 -16.44 7.73
C ASP A 394 -11.15 -17.46 6.84
N ALA A 395 -11.32 -18.76 7.14
CA ALA A 395 -10.73 -19.84 6.35
C ALA A 395 -11.37 -19.92 4.94
N GLY A 396 -10.57 -20.32 3.94
CA GLY A 396 -11.02 -20.49 2.55
C GLY A 396 -11.18 -19.19 1.74
N LYS A 397 -10.80 -18.03 2.30
CA LYS A 397 -10.75 -16.74 1.59
C LYS A 397 -9.29 -16.25 1.46
N HIS A 398 -8.97 -15.54 0.39
CA HIS A 398 -7.65 -14.93 0.18
C HIS A 398 -7.28 -13.99 1.33
N ILE A 399 -6.23 -14.34 2.09
CA ILE A 399 -5.82 -13.61 3.30
C ILE A 399 -5.35 -12.18 2.95
N GLU A 400 -4.79 -12.00 1.76
CA GLU A 400 -4.39 -10.72 1.19
C GLU A 400 -5.59 -9.77 1.02
N ASP A 401 -6.73 -10.28 0.54
CA ASP A 401 -8.00 -9.52 0.43
C ASP A 401 -8.58 -9.18 1.81
N GLN A 402 -8.56 -10.13 2.75
CA GLN A 402 -9.06 -9.94 4.11
C GLN A 402 -8.21 -8.94 4.91
N ALA A 403 -6.90 -8.90 4.64
CA ALA A 403 -6.00 -7.88 5.16
C ALA A 403 -6.14 -6.52 4.44
N ALA A 404 -6.66 -6.52 3.21
CA ALA A 404 -6.46 -5.49 2.19
C ALA A 404 -4.96 -5.16 1.99
N PHE A 405 -4.10 -6.19 2.05
CA PHE A 405 -2.65 -6.02 2.04
C PHE A 405 -2.11 -5.62 0.68
N ARG A 406 -1.22 -4.63 0.68
CA ARG A 406 -0.66 -4.04 -0.54
C ARG A 406 0.85 -4.16 -0.53
N ARG A 407 1.43 -4.78 -1.57
CA ARG A 407 2.88 -4.75 -1.81
C ARG A 407 3.17 -3.91 -3.04
N VAL A 408 4.06 -2.95 -2.88
CA VAL A 408 4.69 -2.21 -3.97
C VAL A 408 6.09 -2.78 -4.17
N THR A 409 6.42 -3.19 -5.39
CA THR A 409 7.76 -3.65 -5.77
C THR A 409 8.28 -2.78 -6.91
N TYR A 410 9.48 -2.25 -6.77
CA TYR A 410 10.09 -1.32 -7.72
C TYR A 410 11.18 -1.99 -8.55
N THR A 411 11.46 -1.42 -9.72
CA THR A 411 12.51 -1.84 -10.65
C THR A 411 13.20 -0.59 -11.18
N TYR A 412 14.49 -0.66 -11.50
CA TYR A 412 15.20 0.44 -12.16
C TYR A 412 14.94 0.35 -13.66
N ARG A 413 14.79 1.49 -14.34
CA ARG A 413 14.51 1.54 -15.77
C ARG A 413 15.58 2.32 -16.51
N ASP A 414 16.41 1.61 -17.26
CA ASP A 414 17.57 2.22 -17.93
C ASP A 414 17.19 3.13 -19.11
N GLU A 415 18.22 3.67 -19.77
CA GLU A 415 18.11 4.55 -20.94
C GLU A 415 17.67 3.85 -22.23
N ASN A 416 17.65 2.50 -22.25
CA ASN A 416 17.03 1.69 -23.31
C ASN A 416 15.56 1.35 -22.97
N GLY A 417 15.14 1.63 -21.72
CA GLY A 417 13.81 1.37 -21.20
C GLY A 417 13.61 -0.01 -20.60
N VAL A 418 14.67 -0.79 -20.40
CA VAL A 418 14.68 -2.16 -19.82
C VAL A 418 14.55 -2.09 -18.31
N LEU A 419 13.81 -3.03 -17.71
CA LEU A 419 13.66 -3.13 -16.26
C LEU A 419 14.69 -4.06 -15.59
N HIS A 420 15.43 -3.48 -14.65
CA HIS A 420 16.48 -4.13 -13.85
C HIS A 420 16.01 -4.35 -12.40
N PRO A 421 16.53 -5.38 -11.70
CA PRO A 421 16.18 -5.67 -10.31
C PRO A 421 16.59 -4.51 -9.38
N THR A 422 15.81 -4.25 -8.32
CA THR A 422 16.22 -3.31 -7.25
C THR A 422 15.99 -3.88 -5.87
N SER A 423 16.65 -3.28 -4.89
CA SER A 423 16.39 -3.51 -3.46
C SER A 423 14.98 -3.13 -2.99
N ALA A 424 14.30 -2.26 -3.74
CA ALA A 424 13.16 -1.51 -3.21
C ALA A 424 11.85 -2.30 -3.27
N VAL A 425 11.39 -2.71 -2.09
CA VAL A 425 10.05 -3.29 -1.87
C VAL A 425 9.43 -2.72 -0.59
N SER A 426 8.11 -2.52 -0.60
CA SER A 426 7.37 -2.06 0.57
C SER A 426 5.99 -2.71 0.67
N GLY A 427 5.62 -3.19 1.85
CA GLY A 427 4.27 -3.66 2.15
C GLY A 427 3.40 -2.59 2.81
N ARG A 428 2.09 -2.87 2.94
CA ARG A 428 1.13 -1.98 3.59
C ARG A 428 -0.09 -2.72 4.09
N LEU A 429 -0.43 -2.50 5.36
CA LEU A 429 -1.66 -2.95 5.98
C LEU A 429 -2.56 -1.73 6.26
N PRO A 430 -3.51 -1.37 5.35
CA PRO A 430 -4.30 -0.15 5.50
C PRO A 430 -5.34 -0.32 6.61
N SER A 431 -5.45 0.64 7.53
CA SER A 431 -6.30 0.59 8.74
C SER A 431 -6.30 -0.78 9.46
N PRO A 432 -5.22 -1.19 10.14
CA PRO A 432 -5.16 -2.50 10.80
C PRO A 432 -6.32 -2.71 11.78
N ALA A 433 -6.57 -1.73 12.67
CA ALA A 433 -7.53 -1.81 13.78
C ALA A 433 -8.95 -1.29 13.42
N LEU A 434 -9.94 -2.19 13.38
CA LEU A 434 -11.34 -1.90 13.04
C LEU A 434 -12.19 -1.38 14.22
N VAL A 435 -11.73 -0.31 14.90
CA VAL A 435 -12.29 0.23 16.17
C VAL A 435 -13.69 0.88 16.04
N PHE A 436 -14.41 0.62 14.96
CA PHE A 436 -15.81 1.01 14.73
C PHE A 436 -16.70 -0.18 14.31
N HIS A 437 -16.20 -1.42 14.32
CA HIS A 437 -17.03 -2.58 14.00
C HIS A 437 -18.11 -2.78 15.07
N PRO A 438 -19.41 -2.81 14.73
CA PRO A 438 -20.51 -2.74 15.69
C PRO A 438 -20.68 -3.98 16.58
N THR A 439 -19.93 -5.05 16.31
CA THR A 439 -20.01 -6.34 17.02
C THR A 439 -18.70 -6.81 17.64
N MET A 440 -17.58 -6.11 17.45
CA MET A 440 -16.28 -6.52 18.01
C MET A 440 -16.05 -5.89 19.39
N SER A 441 -15.66 -6.71 20.36
CA SER A 441 -15.13 -6.25 21.64
C SER A 441 -13.69 -5.73 21.49
N ALA A 442 -13.17 -5.14 22.57
CA ALA A 442 -11.77 -4.74 22.65
C ALA A 442 -10.79 -5.93 22.49
N GLN A 443 -11.18 -7.15 22.89
CA GLN A 443 -10.34 -8.33 22.71
C GLN A 443 -10.40 -8.85 21.27
N ASP A 444 -11.59 -8.90 20.66
CA ASP A 444 -11.72 -9.30 19.24
C ASP A 444 -10.87 -8.42 18.31
N ILE A 445 -10.76 -7.12 18.62
CA ILE A 445 -9.92 -6.17 17.87
C ILE A 445 -8.43 -6.50 18.04
N LYS A 446 -7.97 -6.90 19.24
CA LYS A 446 -6.58 -7.30 19.47
C LYS A 446 -6.27 -8.65 18.84
N ASP A 447 -7.14 -9.65 18.99
CA ASP A 447 -6.97 -10.98 18.41
C ASP A 447 -6.90 -10.93 16.86
N ASP A 448 -7.71 -10.06 16.25
CA ASP A 448 -7.67 -9.74 14.82
C ASP A 448 -6.37 -9.02 14.41
N LEU A 449 -5.91 -8.05 15.20
CA LEU A 449 -4.62 -7.37 14.99
C LEU A 449 -3.42 -8.32 15.13
N VAL A 450 -3.40 -9.20 16.12
CA VAL A 450 -2.32 -10.19 16.32
C VAL A 450 -2.23 -11.14 15.12
N LYS A 451 -3.37 -11.63 14.60
CA LYS A 451 -3.42 -12.42 13.36
C LYS A 451 -2.87 -11.62 12.16
N LYS A 452 -3.26 -10.35 12.04
CA LYS A 452 -2.79 -9.44 10.98
C LYS A 452 -1.28 -9.15 11.09
N PHE A 453 -0.74 -9.01 12.30
CA PHE A 453 0.70 -8.85 12.54
C PHE A 453 1.49 -10.14 12.27
N GLY A 454 0.96 -11.33 12.57
CA GLY A 454 1.57 -12.59 12.15
C GLY A 454 1.64 -12.75 10.64
N PHE A 455 0.56 -12.41 9.93
CA PHE A 455 0.57 -12.35 8.46
C PHE A 455 1.57 -11.31 7.93
N LEU A 456 1.57 -10.09 8.49
CA LEU A 456 2.47 -9.01 8.08
C LEU A 456 3.95 -9.36 8.31
N HIS A 457 4.27 -10.06 9.41
CA HIS A 457 5.62 -10.51 9.73
C HIS A 457 6.12 -11.56 8.72
N GLU A 458 5.35 -12.59 8.39
CA GLU A 458 5.76 -13.57 7.38
C GLU A 458 5.81 -12.95 5.95
N GLN A 459 4.97 -11.95 5.64
CA GLN A 459 5.12 -11.16 4.40
C GLN A 459 6.44 -10.35 4.39
N MET A 460 6.80 -9.70 5.49
CA MET A 460 8.08 -8.99 5.65
C MET A 460 9.28 -9.93 5.55
N ARG A 461 9.19 -11.12 6.14
CA ARG A 461 10.18 -12.18 6.06
C ARG A 461 10.36 -12.69 4.63
N ALA A 462 9.27 -12.90 3.89
CA ALA A 462 9.32 -13.25 2.47
C ALA A 462 9.99 -12.14 1.62
N MET A 463 9.62 -10.88 1.83
CA MET A 463 10.24 -9.73 1.15
C MET A 463 11.73 -9.54 1.49
N ARG A 464 12.17 -9.98 2.68
CA ARG A 464 13.58 -9.98 3.12
C ARG A 464 14.35 -11.25 2.75
N GLY A 465 13.84 -12.07 1.82
CA GLY A 465 14.49 -13.31 1.37
C GLY A 465 14.63 -14.32 2.51
N GLY A 466 13.53 -14.60 3.19
CA GLY A 466 13.47 -15.57 4.29
C GLY A 466 14.09 -15.12 5.61
N LYS A 467 14.82 -13.99 5.66
CA LYS A 467 15.53 -13.52 6.88
C LYS A 467 14.58 -13.40 8.08
N ASP A 468 14.79 -14.28 9.05
CA ASP A 468 14.25 -14.13 10.41
C ASP A 468 14.95 -12.97 11.13
N GLY A 469 14.14 -12.17 11.84
CA GLY A 469 14.54 -11.01 12.62
C GLY A 469 13.34 -10.08 12.86
N PRO A 470 13.49 -9.02 13.66
CA PRO A 470 12.42 -8.06 13.88
C PRO A 470 11.98 -7.38 12.57
N ALA A 471 10.69 -7.01 12.48
CA ALA A 471 10.10 -6.25 11.38
C ALA A 471 9.43 -4.97 11.89
N VAL A 472 9.47 -3.89 11.11
CA VAL A 472 8.95 -2.57 11.49
C VAL A 472 7.69 -2.22 10.68
N GLU A 473 6.58 -1.98 11.38
CA GLU A 473 5.36 -1.40 10.81
C GLU A 473 5.33 0.11 11.08
N ASN A 474 5.52 0.90 10.02
CA ASN A 474 5.54 2.37 10.08
C ASN A 474 4.11 2.92 10.15
N LEU A 475 3.71 3.44 11.32
CA LEU A 475 2.33 3.84 11.57
C LEU A 475 2.15 5.36 11.43
N PHE A 476 1.47 5.78 10.36
CA PHE A 476 1.17 7.18 10.06
C PHE A 476 -0.15 7.68 10.73
N THR A 477 -0.49 7.12 11.90
CA THR A 477 -1.77 7.38 12.59
C THR A 477 -1.60 8.41 13.70
N SER A 478 -2.46 9.43 13.77
CA SER A 478 -2.26 10.50 14.75
C SER A 478 -2.58 10.08 16.18
N PHE A 479 -1.56 10.01 17.03
CA PHE A 479 -1.73 9.93 18.47
C PHE A 479 -2.05 11.31 19.06
N HIS A 480 -3.33 11.61 19.17
CA HIS A 480 -3.83 12.85 19.77
C HIS A 480 -4.18 12.65 21.25
N SER A 481 -4.30 13.76 22.00
CA SER A 481 -4.82 13.70 23.38
C SER A 481 -6.22 13.07 23.44
N GLU A 482 -6.53 12.38 24.54
CA GLU A 482 -7.84 11.73 24.78
C GLU A 482 -9.01 12.72 24.63
N ALA A 483 -8.85 13.95 25.13
CA ALA A 483 -9.89 14.99 25.05
C ALA A 483 -10.34 15.31 23.61
N PHE A 484 -9.48 15.10 22.61
CA PHE A 484 -9.84 15.25 21.20
C PHE A 484 -10.80 14.15 20.72
N GLU A 485 -10.65 12.92 21.21
CA GLU A 485 -11.52 11.78 20.93
C GLU A 485 -12.91 11.94 21.60
N THR A 486 -12.94 12.48 22.82
CA THR A 486 -14.16 12.66 23.63
C THR A 486 -15.00 13.89 23.25
N ILE A 487 -14.33 15.00 22.92
CA ILE A 487 -14.95 16.33 22.71
C ILE A 487 -14.87 16.81 21.25
N GLY A 488 -13.76 16.53 20.55
CA GLY A 488 -13.49 17.07 19.22
C GLY A 488 -14.11 16.26 18.07
N ASP A 489 -13.69 15.00 17.90
CA ASP A 489 -14.08 14.16 16.77
C ASP A 489 -14.37 12.71 17.22
N ARG A 490 -15.56 12.51 17.78
CA ARG A 490 -16.05 11.21 18.29
C ARG A 490 -16.11 10.10 17.22
N ASN A 491 -16.08 10.48 15.93
CA ASN A 491 -16.11 9.55 14.80
C ASN A 491 -14.70 9.11 14.37
N ASN A 492 -13.66 9.50 15.10
CA ASN A 492 -12.28 9.42 14.63
C ASN A 492 -11.34 8.89 15.73
N LYS A 493 -11.54 7.64 16.11
CA LYS A 493 -10.80 6.95 17.17
C LYS A 493 -9.34 6.60 16.77
N GLN A 494 -8.52 7.58 16.39
CA GLN A 494 -7.15 7.35 15.93
C GLN A 494 -6.21 6.99 17.09
N ARG A 495 -6.31 7.69 18.22
CA ARG A 495 -5.57 7.37 19.45
C ARG A 495 -5.86 5.94 19.89
N ALA A 496 -7.13 5.56 20.07
CA ALA A 496 -7.49 4.21 20.49
C ALA A 496 -7.03 3.12 19.49
N SER A 497 -7.02 3.40 18.18
CA SER A 497 -6.44 2.48 17.19
C SER A 497 -4.93 2.28 17.36
N ALA A 498 -4.17 3.35 17.65
CA ALA A 498 -2.73 3.22 17.92
C ALA A 498 -2.47 2.41 19.20
N LEU A 499 -3.26 2.61 20.25
CA LEU A 499 -3.16 1.82 21.49
C LEU A 499 -3.39 0.33 21.27
N TYR A 500 -4.47 -0.05 20.56
CA TYR A 500 -4.71 -1.46 20.24
C TYR A 500 -3.60 -2.06 19.37
N MET A 501 -2.94 -1.28 18.51
CA MET A 501 -1.78 -1.74 17.74
C MET A 501 -0.54 -1.94 18.61
N MET A 502 -0.27 -1.11 19.62
CA MET A 502 0.80 -1.38 20.60
C MET A 502 0.50 -2.61 21.45
N GLN A 503 -0.73 -2.74 21.94
CA GLN A 503 -1.15 -3.89 22.75
C GLN A 503 -1.07 -5.21 21.96
N ALA A 504 -1.55 -5.22 20.71
CA ALA A 504 -1.43 -6.38 19.83
C ALA A 504 0.03 -6.68 19.41
N MET A 505 0.92 -5.69 19.38
CA MET A 505 2.36 -5.89 19.18
C MET A 505 2.97 -6.67 20.36
N HIS A 506 2.69 -6.27 21.61
CA HIS A 506 3.14 -7.02 22.78
C HIS A 506 2.54 -8.43 22.83
N GLU A 507 1.24 -8.59 22.51
CA GLU A 507 0.58 -9.90 22.48
C GLU A 507 1.15 -10.83 21.40
N PHE A 508 1.40 -10.31 20.18
CA PHE A 508 2.05 -11.05 19.09
C PHE A 508 3.47 -11.50 19.45
N ASN A 509 4.27 -10.62 20.06
CA ASN A 509 5.64 -10.94 20.45
C ASN A 509 5.66 -11.97 21.61
N ALA A 510 4.78 -11.82 22.61
CA ALA A 510 4.70 -12.73 23.76
C ALA A 510 4.19 -14.16 23.41
N GLN A 511 3.40 -14.31 22.34
CA GLN A 511 2.92 -15.63 21.89
C GLN A 511 4.05 -16.63 21.59
N ARG A 512 5.27 -16.15 21.31
CA ARG A 512 6.43 -16.99 20.97
C ARG A 512 7.02 -17.68 22.20
N SER A 513 7.24 -16.93 23.28
CA SER A 513 7.64 -17.49 24.57
C SER A 513 6.59 -18.47 25.08
N ALA A 514 5.31 -18.09 25.00
CA ALA A 514 4.21 -18.99 25.35
C ALA A 514 4.22 -20.29 24.52
N ARG A 515 4.47 -20.21 23.21
CA ARG A 515 4.60 -21.38 22.32
C ARG A 515 5.83 -22.25 22.64
N ILE A 516 6.94 -21.66 23.07
CA ILE A 516 8.15 -22.38 23.48
C ILE A 516 7.90 -23.16 24.79
N GLU A 517 7.25 -22.56 25.78
CA GLU A 517 6.86 -23.28 27.01
C GLU A 517 5.76 -24.31 26.76
N GLU A 518 4.78 -24.02 25.88
CA GLU A 518 3.77 -25.00 25.43
C GLU A 518 4.42 -26.23 24.78
N LEU A 519 5.42 -26.03 23.91
CA LEU A 519 6.14 -27.11 23.25
C LEU A 519 7.04 -27.90 24.21
N LYS A 520 7.78 -27.22 25.10
CA LYS A 520 8.52 -27.89 26.19
C LYS A 520 7.59 -28.77 27.03
N LYS A 521 6.44 -28.22 27.45
CA LYS A 521 5.46 -28.97 28.24
C LYS A 521 4.90 -30.15 27.46
N LYS A 522 4.53 -29.97 26.18
CA LYS A 522 4.05 -31.08 25.34
C LYS A 522 5.07 -32.20 25.15
N ILE A 523 6.36 -31.87 25.03
CA ILE A 523 7.44 -32.87 25.01
C ILE A 523 7.47 -33.63 26.35
N GLN A 524 7.44 -32.92 27.48
CA GLN A 524 7.44 -33.52 28.81
C GLN A 524 6.20 -34.40 29.05
N ASP A 525 4.99 -33.89 28.78
CA ASP A 525 3.72 -34.62 28.92
C ASP A 525 3.79 -35.94 28.13
N VAL A 526 4.17 -35.89 26.83
CA VAL A 526 4.32 -37.08 25.97
C VAL A 526 5.40 -38.04 26.49
N GLN A 527 6.55 -37.55 26.96
CA GLN A 527 7.62 -38.39 27.53
C GLN A 527 7.22 -39.05 28.86
N THR A 528 6.37 -38.41 29.66
CA THR A 528 5.91 -38.95 30.96
C THR A 528 4.71 -39.89 30.87
N ASN A 529 3.98 -39.87 29.74
CA ASN A 529 2.88 -40.81 29.52
C ASN A 529 3.41 -42.25 29.43
N PRO A 530 2.87 -43.20 30.22
CA PRO A 530 3.23 -44.62 30.11
C PRO A 530 2.65 -45.21 28.84
N VAL A 531 3.46 -45.98 28.13
CA VAL A 531 3.07 -46.79 26.95
C VAL A 531 3.16 -48.27 27.30
N SER A 532 2.30 -49.07 26.68
CA SER A 532 2.04 -50.47 27.02
C SER A 532 2.55 -51.47 25.97
N THR A 533 2.81 -51.00 24.74
CA THR A 533 3.37 -51.81 23.65
C THR A 533 4.59 -51.14 23.01
N ILE A 534 5.35 -51.91 22.22
CA ILE A 534 6.49 -51.41 21.42
C ILE A 534 6.01 -50.46 20.32
N GLU A 535 4.85 -50.74 19.71
CA GLU A 535 4.23 -49.90 18.68
C GLU A 535 3.83 -48.52 19.24
N GLU A 536 3.32 -48.47 20.48
CA GLU A 536 3.02 -47.21 21.18
C GLU A 536 4.30 -46.41 21.51
N GLU A 537 5.41 -47.09 21.82
CA GLU A 537 6.72 -46.45 22.03
C GLU A 537 7.28 -45.84 20.73
N GLU A 538 7.24 -46.55 19.60
CA GLU A 538 7.69 -46.00 18.31
C GLU A 538 6.88 -44.76 17.90
N VAL A 539 5.56 -44.78 18.10
CA VAL A 539 4.69 -43.60 17.87
C VAL A 539 5.05 -42.45 18.82
N ARG A 540 5.36 -42.76 20.09
CA ARG A 540 5.80 -41.77 21.09
C ARG A 540 7.13 -41.13 20.71
N GLU A 541 8.12 -41.91 20.28
CA GLU A 541 9.41 -41.38 19.80
C GLU A 541 9.24 -40.47 18.57
N GLN A 542 8.42 -40.88 17.60
CA GLN A 542 8.11 -40.05 16.42
C GLN A 542 7.43 -38.74 16.82
N GLN A 543 6.48 -38.77 17.76
CA GLN A 543 5.81 -37.57 18.27
C GLN A 543 6.77 -36.64 19.02
N VAL A 544 7.64 -37.19 19.89
CA VAL A 544 8.67 -36.43 20.60
C VAL A 544 9.65 -35.79 19.62
N LYS A 545 10.15 -36.53 18.62
CA LYS A 545 11.06 -36.02 17.58
C LYS A 545 10.43 -34.87 16.80
N LYS A 546 9.15 -34.97 16.44
CA LYS A 546 8.39 -33.88 15.80
C LYS A 546 8.26 -32.66 16.70
N LEU A 547 7.89 -32.83 17.97
CA LEU A 547 7.76 -31.72 18.93
C LEU A 547 9.11 -31.06 19.26
N GLN A 548 10.20 -31.82 19.27
CA GLN A 548 11.55 -31.29 19.43
C GLN A 548 11.98 -30.45 18.23
N GLU A 549 11.61 -30.83 17.00
CA GLU A 549 11.83 -30.03 15.80
C GLU A 549 10.96 -28.76 15.79
N ASP A 550 9.66 -28.86 16.13
CA ASP A 550 8.80 -27.69 16.35
C ASP A 550 9.42 -26.72 17.38
N LEU A 551 9.97 -27.25 18.49
CA LEU A 551 10.65 -26.46 19.53
C LEU A 551 11.97 -25.85 19.03
N ARG A 552 12.72 -26.55 18.17
CA ARG A 552 13.94 -26.02 17.54
C ARG A 552 13.60 -24.85 16.63
N VAL A 553 12.59 -24.99 15.78
CA VAL A 553 12.09 -23.95 14.87
C VAL A 553 11.53 -22.75 15.66
N ALA A 554 10.77 -23.00 16.73
CA ALA A 554 10.28 -21.94 17.62
C ALA A 554 11.44 -21.18 18.29
N LYS A 555 12.47 -21.88 18.78
CA LYS A 555 13.68 -21.28 19.34
C LYS A 555 14.45 -20.42 18.34
N THR A 556 14.57 -20.84 17.08
CA THR A 556 15.18 -19.99 16.03
C THR A 556 14.36 -18.75 15.69
N LYS A 557 13.07 -18.70 16.06
CA LYS A 557 12.17 -17.56 15.87
C LYS A 557 11.96 -16.68 17.11
N VAL A 558 12.75 -16.85 18.18
CA VAL A 558 12.61 -16.04 19.43
C VAL A 558 12.71 -14.54 19.14
N ASN A 559 13.73 -14.11 18.39
CA ASN A 559 13.99 -12.70 18.13
C ASN A 559 13.25 -12.10 16.92
N SER A 560 12.40 -12.84 16.18
CA SER A 560 11.73 -12.30 14.99
C SER A 560 10.52 -11.39 15.31
N PHE A 561 10.68 -10.40 16.19
CA PHE A 561 9.61 -9.52 16.68
C PHE A 561 8.88 -8.71 15.59
N LEU A 562 7.78 -8.07 15.95
CA LEU A 562 7.27 -6.90 15.23
C LEU A 562 7.36 -5.67 16.15
N TYR A 563 7.79 -4.54 15.60
CA TYR A 563 7.79 -3.22 16.25
C TYR A 563 6.88 -2.25 15.48
N VAL A 564 6.19 -1.34 16.17
CA VAL A 564 5.25 -0.38 15.57
C VAL A 564 5.83 1.03 15.67
N GLN A 565 6.37 1.55 14.57
CA GLN A 565 7.00 2.86 14.51
C GLN A 565 5.94 3.96 14.29
N ASN A 566 5.32 4.43 15.36
CA ASN A 566 4.21 5.39 15.31
C ASN A 566 4.67 6.85 15.50
N ILE A 567 5.35 7.41 14.50
CA ILE A 567 5.83 8.80 14.52
C ILE A 567 4.80 9.75 13.89
N GLY A 568 4.61 10.94 14.47
CA GLY A 568 3.59 11.90 14.04
C GLY A 568 3.84 12.53 12.67
N THR A 569 2.91 12.35 11.71
CA THR A 569 3.00 12.91 10.34
C THR A 569 1.89 13.91 9.97
N ASN A 570 1.07 14.35 10.93
CA ASN A 570 -0.09 15.22 10.73
C ASN A 570 -0.40 16.02 12.00
N ARG A 571 -0.67 17.33 11.85
CA ARG A 571 -0.92 18.39 12.87
C ARG A 571 -1.83 18.10 14.09
N HIS A 572 -2.46 16.93 14.15
CA HIS A 572 -3.30 16.50 15.26
C HIS A 572 -2.62 15.44 16.14
N THR A 573 -1.52 14.83 15.69
CA THR A 573 -0.64 14.05 16.57
C THR A 573 -0.01 14.99 17.59
N GLN A 574 0.29 14.50 18.80
CA GLN A 574 1.23 15.15 19.69
C GLN A 574 2.67 14.80 19.25
N ASP A 575 3.63 15.70 19.51
CA ASP A 575 5.06 15.34 19.48
C ASP A 575 5.33 14.14 20.42
N LEU A 576 6.36 13.35 20.14
CA LEU A 576 6.81 12.24 21.01
C LEU A 576 7.74 12.73 22.15
N GLY A 577 8.19 11.82 22.99
CA GLY A 577 9.07 12.11 24.12
C GLY A 577 8.45 11.75 25.46
N TYR A 578 9.30 11.38 26.41
CA TYR A 578 8.91 10.75 27.66
C TYR A 578 8.28 11.72 28.68
N ARG A 579 7.45 11.22 29.59
CA ARG A 579 6.85 11.94 30.74
C ARG A 579 7.86 12.78 31.51
N VAL A 580 9.07 12.27 31.68
CA VAL A 580 10.19 12.92 32.40
C VAL A 580 10.76 14.15 31.70
N ASP A 581 10.60 14.25 30.38
CA ASP A 581 11.06 15.38 29.55
C ASP A 581 9.90 16.34 29.19
N ARG A 582 8.74 16.17 29.83
CA ARG A 582 7.49 16.85 29.51
C ARG A 582 6.84 17.50 30.73
N SER A 583 5.90 18.41 30.47
CA SER A 583 5.03 18.89 31.53
C SER A 583 4.11 17.78 32.03
N ILE A 584 3.78 17.81 33.32
CA ILE A 584 2.81 16.91 33.99
C ILE A 584 1.44 16.89 33.28
N PHE A 585 1.11 17.93 32.49
CA PHE A 585 -0.17 18.05 31.78
C PHE A 585 -0.15 17.51 30.34
N THR A 586 1.01 17.06 29.83
CA THR A 586 1.26 16.73 28.41
C THR A 586 1.99 15.40 28.15
N GLY A 587 2.53 14.74 29.18
CA GLY A 587 3.03 13.35 29.09
C GLY A 587 1.97 12.35 29.58
N SER A 588 2.04 11.10 29.10
CA SER A 588 1.25 9.96 29.61
C SER A 588 2.00 8.65 29.36
N VAL A 589 1.62 7.57 30.04
CA VAL A 589 2.24 6.23 29.87
C VAL A 589 2.23 5.80 28.41
N GLU A 590 1.12 6.02 27.71
CA GLU A 590 0.95 5.56 26.35
C GLU A 590 1.76 6.40 25.34
N LEU A 591 2.15 7.63 25.71
CA LEU A 591 3.11 8.41 24.92
C LEU A 591 4.54 7.93 25.14
N ASP A 592 4.89 7.53 26.37
CA ASP A 592 6.18 6.87 26.63
C ASP A 592 6.27 5.57 25.82
N GLU A 593 5.21 4.76 25.78
CA GLU A 593 5.16 3.52 24.98
C GLU A 593 5.38 3.79 23.49
N ILE A 594 4.67 4.78 22.93
CA ILE A 594 4.80 5.13 21.51
C ILE A 594 6.20 5.68 21.20
N THR A 595 6.79 6.42 22.12
CA THR A 595 8.16 6.94 22.01
C THR A 595 9.17 5.80 22.05
N LEU A 596 9.05 4.90 23.04
CA LEU A 596 9.94 3.76 23.23
C LEU A 596 9.85 2.78 22.06
N SER A 597 8.65 2.43 21.61
CA SER A 597 8.45 1.52 20.47
C SER A 597 9.00 2.09 19.15
N ALA A 598 8.84 3.39 18.91
CA ALA A 598 9.46 4.06 17.76
C ALA A 598 11.00 4.12 17.87
N GLU A 599 11.55 4.29 19.07
CA GLU A 599 12.99 4.28 19.29
C GLU A 599 13.57 2.87 19.11
N MET A 600 12.97 1.84 19.69
CA MET A 600 13.32 0.42 19.47
C MET A 600 13.30 0.06 17.97
N ALA A 601 12.29 0.53 17.23
CA ALA A 601 12.19 0.30 15.79
C ALA A 601 13.36 0.91 15.01
N MET A 602 13.67 2.20 15.21
CA MET A 602 14.78 2.84 14.50
C MET A 602 16.16 2.31 14.94
N LEU A 603 16.33 1.99 16.23
CA LEU A 603 17.56 1.36 16.76
C LEU A 603 17.83 0.02 16.06
N HIS A 604 16.80 -0.81 15.92
CA HIS A 604 16.88 -2.10 15.20
C HIS A 604 17.13 -1.89 13.70
N THR A 605 16.39 -0.99 13.05
CA THR A 605 16.56 -0.67 11.62
C THR A 605 17.98 -0.16 11.31
N LEU A 606 18.65 0.54 12.23
CA LEU A 606 20.05 0.95 12.09
C LEU A 606 21.06 -0.16 12.41
N GLN A 607 20.74 -1.11 13.31
CA GLN A 607 21.57 -2.31 13.52
C GLN A 607 21.56 -3.22 12.29
N GLU A 608 20.40 -3.47 11.69
CA GLU A 608 20.26 -4.24 10.43
C GLU A 608 21.04 -3.61 9.27
N ASN A 609 21.30 -2.31 9.33
CA ASN A 609 22.01 -1.51 8.33
C ASN A 609 23.35 -0.98 8.85
N SER A 610 23.95 -1.66 9.84
CA SER A 610 25.16 -1.18 10.52
C SER A 610 26.41 -1.13 9.63
N ALA A 611 26.45 -1.87 8.52
CA ALA A 611 27.47 -1.77 7.47
C ALA A 611 27.55 -0.38 6.79
N PHE A 612 26.56 0.50 7.01
CA PHE A 612 26.53 1.88 6.53
C PHE A 612 26.98 2.91 7.56
N LEU A 613 27.31 2.50 8.79
CA LEU A 613 27.74 3.33 9.92
C LEU A 613 29.27 3.22 10.15
N SER A 614 29.84 4.12 10.96
CA SER A 614 31.22 3.99 11.44
C SER A 614 31.33 2.89 12.51
N GLN A 615 32.50 2.26 12.65
CA GLN A 615 32.65 1.08 13.51
C GLN A 615 32.31 1.35 14.99
N ASP A 616 32.69 2.51 15.52
CA ASP A 616 32.37 2.91 16.90
C ASP A 616 30.85 3.05 17.10
N VAL A 617 30.20 3.81 16.22
CA VAL A 617 28.74 4.01 16.22
C VAL A 617 28.01 2.67 16.06
N LYS A 618 28.41 1.83 15.10
CA LYS A 618 27.93 0.45 14.92
C LYS A 618 28.03 -0.35 16.22
N THR A 619 29.19 -0.30 16.88
CA THR A 619 29.45 -1.04 18.13
C THR A 619 28.48 -0.63 19.24
N ASP A 620 28.15 0.65 19.34
CA ASP A 620 27.20 1.14 20.33
C ASP A 620 25.73 0.83 19.94
N PHE A 621 25.39 0.86 18.64
CA PHE A 621 24.10 0.38 18.15
C PHE A 621 23.88 -1.12 18.44
N PHE A 622 24.92 -1.97 18.37
CA PHE A 622 24.80 -3.37 18.80
C PHE A 622 24.52 -3.46 20.31
N LYS A 623 25.32 -2.79 21.17
CA LYS A 623 25.13 -2.81 22.64
C LYS A 623 23.72 -2.37 23.07
N ILE A 624 23.21 -1.25 22.55
CA ILE A 624 21.90 -0.75 22.95
C ILE A 624 20.77 -1.68 22.47
N ASN A 625 20.91 -2.31 21.30
CA ASN A 625 19.94 -3.31 20.85
C ASN A 625 20.00 -4.61 21.67
N GLU A 626 21.17 -5.03 22.19
CA GLU A 626 21.23 -6.13 23.17
C GLU A 626 20.41 -5.79 24.43
N GLN A 627 20.47 -4.54 24.91
CA GLN A 627 19.62 -4.10 26.04
C GLN A 627 18.13 -4.03 25.66
N VAL A 628 17.79 -3.55 24.46
CA VAL A 628 16.41 -3.58 23.92
C VAL A 628 15.87 -5.01 23.92
N LEU A 629 16.64 -5.96 23.38
CA LEU A 629 16.26 -7.37 23.31
C LEU A 629 16.13 -8.00 24.70
N LEU A 630 17.03 -7.71 25.63
CA LEU A 630 16.99 -8.20 27.01
C LEU A 630 15.74 -7.71 27.75
N TYR A 631 15.62 -6.39 27.94
CA TYR A 631 14.53 -5.80 28.72
C TYR A 631 13.14 -6.07 28.13
N TYR A 632 13.04 -6.13 26.79
CA TYR A 632 11.77 -6.46 26.14
C TYR A 632 11.39 -7.94 26.29
N ASN A 633 12.35 -8.87 26.19
CA ASN A 633 12.08 -10.29 26.48
C ASN A 633 11.63 -10.48 27.95
N ASP A 634 12.31 -9.85 28.91
CA ASP A 634 11.95 -9.95 30.33
C ASP A 634 10.54 -9.41 30.61
N PHE A 635 10.12 -8.33 29.94
CA PHE A 635 8.73 -7.85 29.98
C PHE A 635 7.74 -8.83 29.34
N LEU A 636 8.03 -9.37 28.15
CA LEU A 636 7.12 -10.28 27.43
C LEU A 636 6.93 -11.62 28.17
N ASN A 637 7.97 -12.10 28.86
CA ASN A 637 8.00 -13.38 29.57
C ASN A 637 7.25 -13.36 30.92
N LYS A 638 6.87 -12.18 31.44
CA LYS A 638 6.03 -12.05 32.63
C LYS A 638 4.58 -12.51 32.35
N GLU A 639 4.09 -13.44 33.17
CA GLU A 639 2.70 -13.89 33.16
C GLU A 639 1.71 -12.75 33.46
N ASN A 640 2.01 -11.96 34.50
CA ASN A 640 1.21 -10.81 34.96
C ASN A 640 1.93 -9.49 34.63
N ARG A 641 2.26 -9.28 33.35
CA ARG A 641 2.93 -8.05 32.87
C ARG A 641 2.00 -6.82 32.86
N GLU A 642 2.63 -5.66 32.88
CA GLU A 642 1.98 -4.35 32.75
C GLU A 642 1.34 -4.17 31.35
N GLU A 643 0.32 -3.31 31.23
CA GLU A 643 -0.40 -3.05 29.96
C GLU A 643 0.50 -2.38 28.89
N TYR A 644 1.55 -1.69 29.35
CA TYR A 644 2.52 -0.95 28.54
C TYR A 644 3.93 -1.28 29.06
N PHE A 645 4.84 -1.63 28.14
CA PHE A 645 6.25 -1.89 28.44
C PHE A 645 6.91 -0.67 29.09
N ALA A 646 6.63 0.54 28.59
CA ALA A 646 7.18 1.78 29.12
C ALA A 646 6.75 2.14 30.57
N ASP A 647 5.81 1.41 31.17
CA ASP A 647 5.52 1.51 32.61
C ASP A 647 6.04 0.33 33.44
N SER A 648 6.60 -0.72 32.83
CA SER A 648 7.30 -1.78 33.55
C SER A 648 8.66 -1.30 34.09
N PRO A 649 9.25 -1.98 35.09
CA PRO A 649 10.62 -1.69 35.56
C PRO A 649 11.65 -1.78 34.43
N GLU A 650 11.49 -2.75 33.52
CA GLU A 650 12.42 -3.02 32.42
C GLU A 650 12.34 -1.93 31.34
N GLY A 651 11.14 -1.49 30.97
CA GLY A 651 10.98 -0.37 30.04
C GLY A 651 11.49 0.94 30.62
N LYS A 652 11.31 1.17 31.93
CA LYS A 652 11.86 2.35 32.63
C LYS A 652 13.40 2.34 32.69
N GLN A 653 14.02 1.17 32.84
CA GLN A 653 15.47 1.03 32.71
C GLN A 653 15.92 1.28 31.26
N LEU A 654 15.28 0.66 30.27
CA LEU A 654 15.63 0.82 28.86
C LEU A 654 15.50 2.27 28.37
N ILE A 655 14.47 3.01 28.81
CA ILE A 655 14.35 4.46 28.54
C ILE A 655 15.57 5.23 29.09
N THR A 656 16.11 4.80 30.23
CA THR A 656 17.31 5.41 30.82
C THR A 656 18.56 5.08 30.00
N GLU A 657 18.75 3.81 29.60
CA GLU A 657 19.87 3.41 28.74
C GLU A 657 19.85 4.09 27.36
N ILE A 658 18.68 4.16 26.71
CA ILE A 658 18.53 4.83 25.39
C ILE A 658 18.86 6.33 25.51
N ARG A 659 18.54 6.98 26.63
CA ARG A 659 18.93 8.38 26.86
C ARG A 659 20.45 8.53 27.01
N ILE A 660 21.11 7.65 27.76
CA ILE A 660 22.57 7.67 27.92
C ILE A 660 23.25 7.46 26.56
N PHE A 661 22.81 6.45 25.82
CA PHE A 661 23.26 6.17 24.44
C PHE A 661 23.06 7.37 23.51
N LYS A 662 21.90 8.05 23.56
CA LYS A 662 21.61 9.22 22.72
C LYS A 662 22.52 10.42 22.99
N GLU A 663 22.91 10.67 24.24
CA GLU A 663 23.84 11.76 24.56
C GLU A 663 25.24 11.45 24.00
N ASP A 664 25.76 10.24 24.26
CA ASP A 664 27.06 9.74 23.76
C ASP A 664 27.12 9.71 22.21
N LEU A 665 26.03 9.34 21.56
CA LEU A 665 25.91 9.31 20.10
C LEU A 665 26.01 10.71 19.43
N LYS A 666 25.68 11.81 20.12
CA LYS A 666 25.74 13.16 19.53
C LYS A 666 27.16 13.54 19.11
N ASP A 667 28.13 13.25 19.98
CA ASP A 667 29.53 13.59 19.77
C ASP A 667 30.16 12.65 18.73
N LYS A 668 29.79 11.36 18.76
CA LYS A 668 30.29 10.31 17.84
C LYS A 668 29.81 10.44 16.39
N LEU A 669 28.70 11.13 16.14
CA LEU A 669 28.21 11.41 14.79
C LEU A 669 28.88 12.63 14.14
N ALA A 670 29.67 13.42 14.87
CA ALA A 670 30.48 14.46 14.26
C ALA A 670 31.73 13.85 13.61
N GLN A 671 32.00 14.22 12.35
CA GLN A 671 33.15 13.81 11.51
C GLN A 671 33.08 12.40 10.87
N GLN A 672 33.06 12.37 9.53
CA GLN A 672 33.89 11.47 8.68
C GLN A 672 33.86 11.90 7.20
N ASP A 673 34.76 11.32 6.40
CA ASP A 673 35.14 11.46 4.97
C ASP A 673 34.22 12.17 3.95
N GLU A 674 34.78 12.56 2.80
CA GLU A 674 34.07 13.30 1.75
C GLU A 674 33.14 12.44 0.87
N ASP A 675 33.41 11.14 0.69
CA ASP A 675 32.72 10.27 -0.27
C ASP A 675 31.82 9.19 0.37
N GLN A 676 30.72 9.62 1.00
CA GLN A 676 29.66 8.72 1.49
C GLN A 676 28.56 8.49 0.43
N ASP A 677 28.04 7.26 0.33
CA ASP A 677 26.91 6.93 -0.54
C ASP A 677 25.55 7.30 0.13
N LEU A 678 24.46 7.32 -0.64
CA LEU A 678 23.16 7.77 -0.12
C LEU A 678 22.62 6.89 1.03
N PRO A 679 22.79 5.55 1.03
CA PRO A 679 22.55 4.72 2.21
C PRO A 679 23.32 5.16 3.45
N SER A 680 24.66 5.33 3.39
CA SER A 680 25.43 5.85 4.54
C SER A 680 24.96 7.23 4.97
N LEU A 681 24.66 8.13 4.05
CA LEU A 681 24.14 9.46 4.37
C LEU A 681 22.77 9.39 5.08
N ALA A 682 21.88 8.50 4.64
CA ALA A 682 20.57 8.31 5.27
C ALA A 682 20.64 7.63 6.64
N SER A 683 21.50 6.62 6.82
CA SER A 683 21.72 5.96 8.11
C SER A 683 22.29 6.93 9.14
N ASN A 684 23.30 7.74 8.77
CA ASN A 684 23.88 8.74 9.67
C ASN A 684 22.91 9.91 9.94
N ALA A 685 22.09 10.32 8.96
CA ALA A 685 21.01 11.28 9.18
C ALA A 685 19.96 10.74 10.17
N LEU A 686 19.49 9.50 10.01
CA LEU A 686 18.53 8.90 10.94
C LEU A 686 19.13 8.74 12.34
N ALA A 687 20.38 8.27 12.46
CA ALA A 687 21.10 8.20 13.73
C ALA A 687 21.18 9.58 14.42
N ARG A 688 21.44 10.66 13.66
CA ARG A 688 21.40 12.04 14.19
C ARG A 688 20.01 12.43 14.66
N MET A 689 18.96 12.14 13.89
CA MET A 689 17.57 12.41 14.30
C MET A 689 17.18 11.67 15.60
N ILE A 690 17.76 10.49 15.87
CA ILE A 690 17.62 9.77 17.14
C ILE A 690 18.38 10.50 18.26
N ALA A 691 19.68 10.74 18.07
CA ALA A 691 20.55 11.38 19.06
C ALA A 691 20.04 12.77 19.50
N THR A 692 19.54 13.58 18.56
CA THR A 692 19.03 14.94 18.84
C THR A 692 17.52 14.98 19.09
N ASN A 693 16.85 13.83 19.28
CA ASN A 693 15.40 13.71 19.48
C ASN A 693 14.52 14.40 18.42
N GLN A 694 15.03 14.64 17.20
CA GLN A 694 14.27 15.35 16.16
C GLN A 694 13.15 14.51 15.55
N HIS A 695 13.19 13.19 15.70
CA HIS A 695 12.05 12.31 15.44
C HIS A 695 10.88 12.49 16.42
N TRP A 696 11.07 13.18 17.55
CA TRP A 696 9.95 13.55 18.43
C TRP A 696 9.10 14.69 17.86
N ASP A 697 9.71 15.61 17.12
CA ASP A 697 9.05 16.80 16.58
C ASP A 697 8.27 16.44 15.31
N ILE A 698 6.96 16.70 15.37
CA ILE A 698 5.97 16.43 14.32
C ILE A 698 6.30 17.05 12.97
N ARG A 699 7.10 18.14 12.93
CA ARG A 699 7.56 18.78 11.68
C ARG A 699 8.46 17.86 10.88
N TYR A 700 9.24 16.98 11.55
CA TYR A 700 10.20 16.10 10.89
C TYR A 700 9.75 14.63 10.85
N GLY A 701 8.61 14.26 11.44
CA GLY A 701 8.17 12.85 11.47
C GLY A 701 7.95 12.19 10.10
N GLN A 702 7.63 12.97 9.06
CA GLN A 702 7.59 12.50 7.67
C GLN A 702 8.99 12.18 7.12
N LEU A 703 10.01 12.95 7.52
CA LEU A 703 11.41 12.74 7.17
C LEU A 703 11.97 11.53 7.90
N SER A 704 11.74 11.41 9.22
CA SER A 704 12.21 10.26 10.01
C SER A 704 11.71 8.93 9.45
N GLN A 705 10.40 8.81 9.17
CA GLN A 705 9.85 7.58 8.60
C GLN A 705 10.31 7.35 7.15
N ALA A 706 10.45 8.40 6.33
CA ALA A 706 10.99 8.24 4.98
C ALA A 706 12.45 7.74 4.98
N LEU A 707 13.27 8.17 5.94
CA LEU A 707 14.65 7.70 6.10
C LEU A 707 14.71 6.25 6.64
N SER A 708 13.92 5.92 7.67
CA SER A 708 13.80 4.55 8.21
C SER A 708 13.41 3.57 7.10
N MET A 709 12.29 3.86 6.41
CA MET A 709 11.80 3.02 5.32
C MET A 709 12.80 2.94 4.16
N TYR A 710 13.60 3.99 3.89
CA TYR A 710 14.58 4.00 2.80
C TYR A 710 15.79 3.10 3.07
N ILE A 711 16.29 3.03 4.31
CA ILE A 711 17.39 2.13 4.66
C ILE A 711 16.91 0.70 4.93
N GLU A 712 15.64 0.50 5.27
CA GLU A 712 15.03 -0.84 5.27
C GLU A 712 15.07 -1.49 3.87
N TRP A 713 15.39 -2.80 3.83
CA TRP A 713 15.31 -3.62 2.61
C TRP A 713 13.85 -3.82 2.18
N ALA A 714 13.03 -4.24 3.14
CA ALA A 714 11.58 -4.25 3.02
C ALA A 714 11.01 -3.52 4.23
N SER A 715 10.20 -2.50 3.98
CA SER A 715 9.47 -1.72 4.97
C SER A 715 7.97 -1.99 4.86
N THR A 716 7.20 -1.90 5.95
CA THR A 716 5.74 -1.77 5.85
C THR A 716 5.25 -0.44 6.42
N GLY A 717 4.15 0.07 5.85
CA GLY A 717 3.52 1.30 6.29
C GLY A 717 1.99 1.21 6.38
N GLY A 718 1.42 1.81 7.42
CA GLY A 718 -0.01 1.72 7.75
C GLY A 718 -0.60 3.05 8.20
N CYS A 719 -1.88 3.29 7.91
CA CYS A 719 -2.61 4.44 8.45
C CYS A 719 -4.09 4.10 8.65
N LYS A 720 -4.68 4.53 9.77
CA LYS A 720 -6.09 4.29 10.11
C LYS A 720 -7.10 5.25 9.46
N SER A 721 -6.63 6.38 8.92
CA SER A 721 -7.54 7.44 8.46
C SER A 721 -7.10 8.19 7.21
N GLY A 722 -5.84 8.09 6.77
CA GLY A 722 -5.33 8.91 5.68
C GLY A 722 -4.32 8.22 4.75
N ASN A 723 -4.79 7.84 3.56
CA ASN A 723 -3.92 7.46 2.44
C ASN A 723 -2.94 8.59 2.11
N GLU A 724 -3.38 9.85 2.25
CA GLU A 724 -2.58 11.04 1.98
C GLU A 724 -1.25 11.10 2.75
N ARG A 725 -1.16 10.52 3.95
CA ARG A 725 0.07 10.51 4.77
C ARG A 725 0.99 9.36 4.37
N ASN A 726 0.40 8.20 4.12
CA ASN A 726 1.11 7.04 3.61
C ASN A 726 1.76 7.37 2.25
N GLN A 727 1.00 8.01 1.36
CA GLN A 727 1.47 8.55 0.09
C GLN A 727 2.63 9.52 0.30
N ASP A 728 2.42 10.54 1.11
CA ASP A 728 3.42 11.58 1.35
C ASP A 728 4.79 11.00 1.78
N VAL A 729 4.82 9.98 2.66
CA VAL A 729 6.05 9.25 3.03
C VAL A 729 6.53 8.31 1.91
N MET A 730 5.64 7.50 1.30
CA MET A 730 6.01 6.56 0.23
C MET A 730 6.60 7.23 -1.01
N LEU A 731 6.18 8.47 -1.33
CA LEU A 731 6.73 9.24 -2.45
C LEU A 731 8.12 9.80 -2.13
N ARG A 732 8.42 10.10 -0.85
CA ARG A 732 9.77 10.44 -0.40
C ARG A 732 10.70 9.22 -0.48
N PHE A 733 10.25 8.07 0.02
CA PHE A 733 10.92 6.78 -0.13
C PHE A 733 11.22 6.46 -1.61
N ALA A 734 10.21 6.52 -2.48
CA ALA A 734 10.35 6.18 -3.89
C ALA A 734 11.28 7.15 -4.64
N LEU A 735 11.29 8.43 -4.27
CA LEU A 735 12.25 9.41 -4.78
C LEU A 735 13.68 9.09 -4.32
N LEU A 736 13.90 8.81 -3.03
CA LEU A 736 15.23 8.47 -2.52
C LEU A 736 15.78 7.18 -3.16
N LYS A 737 14.95 6.13 -3.33
CA LYS A 737 15.34 4.93 -4.09
C LYS A 737 15.62 5.27 -5.57
N SER A 738 14.76 6.03 -6.26
CA SER A 738 14.99 6.48 -7.67
C SER A 738 16.31 7.26 -7.85
N ILE A 739 16.69 8.08 -6.86
CA ILE A 739 17.95 8.81 -6.86
C ILE A 739 19.13 7.86 -6.60
N HIS A 740 19.00 6.95 -5.62
CA HIS A 740 20.03 5.95 -5.31
C HIS A 740 20.38 5.06 -6.50
N GLU A 741 19.36 4.42 -7.12
CA GLU A 741 19.56 3.52 -8.25
C GLU A 741 20.24 4.27 -9.42
N ARG A 742 19.79 5.48 -9.75
CA ARG A 742 20.39 6.31 -10.81
C ARG A 742 21.85 6.70 -10.57
N VAL A 743 22.29 6.77 -9.32
CA VAL A 743 23.67 7.11 -8.98
C VAL A 743 24.58 5.87 -8.98
N GLU A 744 24.12 4.73 -8.49
CA GLU A 744 24.89 3.47 -8.52
C GLU A 744 25.02 2.91 -9.96
N HIS A 745 23.99 3.07 -10.80
CA HIS A 745 24.04 2.80 -12.25
C HIS A 745 24.84 3.86 -13.03
N ASN A 746 25.39 4.88 -12.36
CA ASN A 746 26.23 5.94 -12.93
C ASN A 746 27.59 6.03 -12.20
N ASP A 747 28.06 4.91 -11.65
CA ASP A 747 29.32 4.72 -10.92
C ASP A 747 29.54 5.64 -9.70
N GLY A 748 28.45 6.14 -9.10
CA GLY A 748 28.48 7.09 -7.98
C GLY A 748 28.44 8.56 -8.41
N LYS A 749 28.31 8.87 -9.70
CA LYS A 749 28.34 10.25 -10.21
C LYS A 749 26.94 10.88 -10.20
N LEU A 750 26.86 12.16 -9.84
CA LEU A 750 25.61 12.92 -9.69
C LEU A 750 25.18 13.68 -10.97
N ASP A 751 25.85 13.50 -12.11
CA ASP A 751 25.60 14.25 -13.35
C ASP A 751 24.29 13.88 -14.05
N LYS A 752 23.79 12.64 -13.89
CA LYS A 752 22.44 12.23 -14.32
C LYS A 752 21.29 12.75 -13.44
N LEU A 753 21.57 13.47 -12.34
CA LEU A 753 20.56 14.04 -11.45
C LEU A 753 20.19 15.49 -11.82
N GLN A 754 18.94 15.87 -11.54
CA GLN A 754 18.48 17.26 -11.64
C GLN A 754 18.98 18.10 -10.45
N GLU A 755 19.08 19.42 -10.60
CA GLU A 755 19.59 20.33 -9.54
C GLU A 755 18.83 20.23 -8.20
N HIS A 756 17.53 19.95 -8.24
CA HIS A 756 16.73 19.75 -7.02
C HIS A 756 17.02 18.40 -6.33
N GLU A 757 17.41 17.38 -7.10
CA GLU A 757 17.80 16.06 -6.60
C GLU A 757 19.24 16.09 -6.03
N LYS A 758 20.15 16.85 -6.66
CA LYS A 758 21.47 17.17 -6.10
C LYS A 758 21.36 17.90 -4.75
N ALA A 759 20.42 18.85 -4.65
CA ALA A 759 20.16 19.53 -3.38
C ALA A 759 19.71 18.59 -2.25
N ILE A 760 19.13 17.41 -2.54
CA ILE A 760 18.89 16.39 -1.51
C ILE A 760 20.22 15.81 -1.01
N TYR A 761 21.14 15.45 -1.91
CA TYR A 761 22.49 15.00 -1.54
C TYR A 761 23.24 16.05 -0.70
N ASP A 762 23.21 17.32 -1.11
CA ASP A 762 23.88 18.40 -0.38
C ASP A 762 23.34 18.57 1.04
N GLN A 763 22.00 18.59 1.19
CA GLN A 763 21.37 18.78 2.50
C GLN A 763 21.44 17.54 3.40
N ILE A 764 21.39 16.32 2.84
CA ILE A 764 21.55 15.10 3.65
C ILE A 764 23.01 14.92 4.07
N LYS A 765 23.98 15.34 3.25
CA LYS A 765 25.41 15.38 3.59
C LYS A 765 25.70 16.39 4.71
N ALA A 766 25.23 17.62 4.57
CA ALA A 766 25.38 18.65 5.59
C ALA A 766 24.73 18.26 6.92
N TYR A 767 23.50 17.71 6.88
CA TYR A 767 22.81 17.26 8.08
C TYR A 767 23.45 16.02 8.71
N ALA A 768 23.82 14.99 7.93
CA ALA A 768 24.48 13.79 8.45
C ALA A 768 25.80 14.12 9.15
N LYS A 769 26.65 14.98 8.55
CA LYS A 769 27.93 15.44 9.14
C LYS A 769 27.76 16.33 10.37
N GLY A 770 26.61 16.98 10.53
CA GLY A 770 26.36 17.95 11.60
C GLY A 770 26.72 19.39 11.24
N ASP A 771 27.04 19.67 9.98
CA ASP A 771 27.25 21.03 9.45
C ASP A 771 26.00 21.90 9.63
N THR A 772 24.82 21.27 9.69
CA THR A 772 23.56 21.88 10.14
C THR A 772 22.93 21.09 11.28
N ALA A 773 22.50 21.77 12.34
CA ALA A 773 21.73 21.17 13.43
C ALA A 773 20.22 21.03 13.13
N ASP A 774 19.69 21.71 12.11
CA ASP A 774 18.25 21.74 11.78
C ASP A 774 17.97 21.02 10.44
N PRO A 775 17.20 19.90 10.45
CA PRO A 775 16.85 19.18 9.23
C PRO A 775 15.74 19.84 8.41
N ASP A 776 15.25 21.05 8.75
CA ASP A 776 14.26 21.78 7.93
C ASP A 776 14.73 22.01 6.49
N ALA A 777 16.04 22.17 6.26
CA ALA A 777 16.60 22.33 4.92
C ALA A 777 16.57 21.03 4.11
N LEU A 778 16.89 19.88 4.73
CA LEU A 778 16.76 18.55 4.13
C LEU A 778 15.29 18.20 3.85
N ARG A 779 14.40 18.43 4.82
CA ARG A 779 12.95 18.28 4.67
C ARG A 779 12.43 19.09 3.47
N ALA A 780 12.81 20.36 3.37
CA ALA A 780 12.41 21.23 2.28
C ALA A 780 13.02 20.82 0.92
N ALA A 781 14.28 20.38 0.85
CA ALA A 781 14.90 19.90 -0.39
C ALA A 781 14.17 18.66 -0.95
N ILE A 782 13.81 17.73 -0.06
CA ILE A 782 12.99 16.56 -0.41
C ILE A 782 11.58 17.00 -0.84
N ALA A 783 10.87 17.82 -0.07
CA ALA A 783 9.50 18.24 -0.41
C ALA A 783 9.42 19.05 -1.72
N VAL A 784 10.38 19.95 -1.97
CA VAL A 784 10.50 20.66 -3.25
C VAL A 784 10.70 19.67 -4.39
N SER A 785 11.52 18.63 -4.21
CA SER A 785 11.77 17.62 -5.23
C SER A 785 10.54 16.73 -5.49
N VAL A 786 9.89 16.19 -4.45
CA VAL A 786 8.64 15.42 -4.58
C VAL A 786 7.54 16.26 -5.26
N SER A 787 7.54 17.58 -5.07
CA SER A 787 6.67 18.53 -5.80
C SER A 787 7.12 18.82 -7.24
N LYS A 788 8.42 18.94 -7.55
CA LYS A 788 8.92 19.17 -8.93
C LYS A 788 8.72 17.93 -9.81
N CYS A 789 9.05 16.76 -9.27
CA CYS A 789 8.74 15.44 -9.83
C CYS A 789 7.23 15.13 -9.80
N ASN A 790 6.43 15.92 -9.06
CA ASN A 790 4.97 15.81 -8.91
C ASN A 790 4.48 14.40 -8.58
N LEU A 791 5.25 13.69 -7.77
CA LEU A 791 4.85 12.38 -7.24
C LEU A 791 3.51 12.54 -6.51
N HIS A 792 3.33 13.69 -5.84
CA HIS A 792 2.07 14.13 -5.26
C HIS A 792 0.93 14.26 -6.28
N GLY A 793 1.10 14.84 -7.47
CA GLY A 793 -0.01 14.99 -8.42
C GLY A 793 -0.52 13.67 -8.98
N GLY A 794 0.35 12.65 -9.08
CA GLY A 794 -0.06 11.27 -9.35
C GLY A 794 -0.84 10.65 -8.19
N ALA A 795 -0.30 10.72 -6.97
CA ALA A 795 -0.94 10.19 -5.77
C ALA A 795 -2.22 10.95 -5.33
N ALA A 796 -2.32 12.24 -5.66
CA ALA A 796 -3.46 13.15 -5.45
C ALA A 796 -4.55 13.02 -6.53
N ALA A 797 -4.31 12.14 -7.51
CA ALA A 797 -5.25 11.78 -8.56
C ALA A 797 -5.80 10.38 -8.25
N ILE A 798 -4.91 9.40 -8.15
CA ILE A 798 -5.20 8.02 -7.80
C ILE A 798 -4.43 7.72 -6.53
N SER A 799 -5.08 7.17 -5.49
CA SER A 799 -4.30 6.47 -4.47
C SER A 799 -3.63 5.29 -5.15
N ARG A 800 -2.31 5.37 -5.37
CA ARG A 800 -1.54 4.33 -6.03
C ARG A 800 -1.58 3.05 -5.18
N GLU A 801 -1.56 3.24 -3.86
CA GLU A 801 -1.56 2.20 -2.84
C GLU A 801 -2.95 1.54 -2.63
N ASP A 802 -4.05 2.32 -2.66
CA ASP A 802 -5.44 1.78 -2.57
C ASP A 802 -6.10 1.59 -3.94
N GLN A 803 -5.34 1.73 -5.04
CA GLN A 803 -5.80 1.67 -6.43
C GLN A 803 -7.12 2.42 -6.67
N GLY A 804 -7.05 3.75 -6.74
CA GLY A 804 -8.20 4.61 -7.03
C GLY A 804 -9.10 4.90 -5.84
N GLY A 805 -8.80 4.36 -4.64
CA GLY A 805 -9.30 4.91 -3.38
C GLY A 805 -9.05 6.42 -3.31
N ALA A 806 -10.05 7.19 -2.90
CA ALA A 806 -10.06 8.64 -3.09
C ALA A 806 -8.93 9.35 -2.32
N ALA A 807 -7.90 9.81 -3.04
CA ALA A 807 -6.82 10.59 -2.47
C ALA A 807 -7.32 11.90 -1.86
N LYS A 808 -6.69 12.32 -0.75
CA LYS A 808 -7.01 13.60 -0.08
C LYS A 808 -5.92 14.64 -0.20
N VAL A 809 -4.78 14.27 -0.80
CA VAL A 809 -3.68 15.17 -1.18
C VAL A 809 -4.18 16.19 -2.20
N SER A 810 -3.62 17.40 -2.20
CA SER A 810 -3.84 18.39 -3.25
C SER A 810 -2.66 18.36 -4.25
N SER A 811 -2.91 18.66 -5.53
CA SER A 811 -1.82 18.80 -6.51
C SER A 811 -1.08 20.12 -6.27
N PHE A 812 0.18 20.05 -5.83
CA PHE A 812 0.93 21.23 -5.37
C PHE A 812 1.31 22.22 -6.46
N SER A 813 1.52 23.46 -6.01
CA SER A 813 2.13 24.56 -6.76
C SER A 813 2.68 25.70 -5.86
N PHE A 814 2.57 25.60 -4.52
CA PHE A 814 2.67 26.76 -3.63
C PHE A 814 3.83 26.74 -2.61
N VAL A 815 4.74 25.77 -2.68
CA VAL A 815 5.91 25.72 -1.75
C VAL A 815 6.92 26.85 -2.02
N GLN A 816 6.93 27.44 -3.23
CA GLN A 816 8.01 28.34 -3.65
C GLN A 816 7.85 29.83 -3.29
N ASP A 817 6.69 30.31 -2.81
CA ASP A 817 6.51 31.76 -2.60
C ASP A 817 5.68 32.21 -1.38
N ILE A 818 6.23 31.97 -0.19
CA ILE A 818 6.07 32.89 0.95
C ILE A 818 7.42 33.56 1.25
N LYS A 819 8.01 34.20 0.22
CA LYS A 819 9.22 35.02 0.37
C LYS A 819 8.94 36.41 0.94
N SER A 820 7.67 36.86 0.94
CA SER A 820 7.26 38.12 1.56
C SER A 820 7.33 38.07 3.10
N PRO A 821 8.21 38.87 3.76
CA PRO A 821 8.21 38.98 5.22
C PRO A 821 6.92 39.64 5.73
N PHE A 822 6.33 40.53 4.92
CA PHE A 822 5.09 41.24 5.23
C PHE A 822 3.91 40.29 5.42
N LEU A 823 3.75 39.26 4.57
CA LEU A 823 2.69 38.25 4.76
C LEU A 823 2.91 37.37 6.00
N ARG A 824 4.16 37.10 6.38
CA ARG A 824 4.48 36.41 7.65
C ARG A 824 4.18 37.30 8.86
N TRP A 825 4.34 38.61 8.73
CA TRP A 825 4.08 39.60 9.78
C TRP A 825 2.58 39.86 9.97
N THR A 826 1.80 40.06 8.91
CA THR A 826 0.34 40.28 9.01
C THR A 826 -0.39 39.06 9.58
N ALA A 827 0.02 37.84 9.20
CA ALA A 827 -0.52 36.60 9.78
C ALA A 827 -0.29 36.50 11.30
N ARG A 828 0.90 36.90 11.78
CA ARG A 828 1.23 36.95 13.22
C ARG A 828 0.37 37.97 13.98
N ILE A 829 0.10 39.13 13.37
CA ILE A 829 -0.78 40.15 13.97
C ILE A 829 -2.23 39.64 14.04
N ALA A 830 -2.75 39.01 12.99
CA ALA A 830 -4.10 38.45 13.00
C ALA A 830 -4.28 37.39 14.10
N LEU A 831 -3.29 36.50 14.29
CA LEU A 831 -3.27 35.53 15.39
C LEU A 831 -3.26 36.21 16.77
N GLY A 832 -2.46 37.27 16.96
CA GLY A 832 -2.42 38.04 18.22
C GLY A 832 -3.77 38.70 18.56
N VAL A 833 -4.45 39.28 17.57
CA VAL A 833 -5.80 39.86 17.75
C VAL A 833 -6.84 38.78 18.04
N PHE A 834 -6.76 37.62 17.39
CA PHE A 834 -7.68 36.51 17.64
C PHE A 834 -7.50 35.92 19.05
N ALA A 835 -6.26 35.76 19.51
CA ALA A 835 -5.97 35.33 20.88
C ALA A 835 -6.60 36.26 21.93
N LEU A 836 -6.46 37.59 21.74
CA LEU A 836 -7.09 38.60 22.60
C LEU A 836 -8.62 38.50 22.61
N ALA A 837 -9.27 38.21 21.47
CA ALA A 837 -10.72 38.02 21.41
C ALA A 837 -11.20 36.74 22.13
N THR A 838 -10.39 35.68 22.16
CA THR A 838 -10.76 34.40 22.80
C THR A 838 -10.60 34.38 24.32
N LEU A 839 -9.98 35.40 24.94
CA LEU A 839 -9.63 35.41 26.37
C LEU A 839 -10.78 35.03 27.35
N PRO A 840 -12.05 35.45 27.15
CA PRO A 840 -13.15 35.02 28.02
C PRO A 840 -13.44 33.51 27.99
N LEU A 841 -13.22 32.85 26.85
CA LEU A 841 -13.36 31.40 26.70
C LEU A 841 -12.21 30.63 27.36
N LEU A 842 -11.03 31.26 27.48
CA LEU A 842 -9.89 30.72 28.22
C LEU A 842 -10.08 30.72 29.75
N ALA A 843 -11.17 31.28 30.27
CA ALA A 843 -11.53 31.16 31.69
C ALA A 843 -12.07 29.76 32.06
N ILE A 844 -12.56 28.99 31.09
CA ILE A 844 -13.12 27.64 31.30
C ILE A 844 -12.00 26.60 31.09
N PRO A 845 -11.52 25.86 32.12
CA PRO A 845 -10.31 25.04 32.02
C PRO A 845 -10.20 24.04 30.85
N PRO A 846 -11.23 23.23 30.51
CA PRO A 846 -11.15 22.34 29.34
C PRO A 846 -11.13 23.11 28.00
N VAL A 847 -11.84 24.24 27.91
CA VAL A 847 -11.84 25.10 26.72
C VAL A 847 -10.48 25.78 26.57
N ARG A 848 -9.88 26.24 27.67
CA ARG A 848 -8.50 26.76 27.72
C ARG A 848 -7.49 25.73 27.21
N LYS A 849 -7.56 24.47 27.67
CA LYS A 849 -6.65 23.40 27.22
C LYS A 849 -6.82 23.10 25.73
N PHE A 850 -8.05 23.14 25.21
CA PHE A 850 -8.32 22.98 23.77
C PHE A 850 -7.75 24.13 22.92
N TYR A 851 -8.07 25.38 23.27
CA TYR A 851 -7.67 26.56 22.47
C TYR A 851 -6.17 26.85 22.53
N ILE A 852 -5.49 26.64 23.67
CA ILE A 852 -4.04 26.85 23.75
C ILE A 852 -3.28 25.86 22.86
N ASN A 853 -3.65 24.58 22.89
CA ASN A 853 -3.05 23.57 22.02
C ASN A 853 -3.28 23.93 20.54
N GLN A 854 -4.53 24.19 20.14
CA GLN A 854 -4.88 24.62 18.77
C GLN A 854 -4.06 25.83 18.30
N LEU A 855 -3.90 26.87 19.14
CA LEU A 855 -3.15 28.08 18.78
C LEU A 855 -1.66 27.79 18.55
N ILE A 856 -1.06 26.90 19.33
CA ILE A 856 0.33 26.44 19.15
C ILE A 856 0.46 25.59 17.87
N ASP A 857 -0.47 24.65 17.65
CA ASP A 857 -0.48 23.74 16.49
C ASP A 857 -0.58 24.46 15.13
N THR A 858 -1.18 25.66 15.06
CA THR A 858 -1.40 26.39 13.79
C THR A 858 -0.13 26.78 13.03
N ASN A 859 1.05 26.73 13.67
CA ASN A 859 2.32 27.11 13.05
C ASN A 859 3.05 25.91 12.39
N ASN A 860 2.39 24.77 12.20
CA ASN A 860 3.01 23.56 11.69
C ASN A 860 3.64 23.70 10.28
N ALA A 861 4.76 23.00 10.07
CA ALA A 861 5.47 22.97 8.79
C ALA A 861 4.88 21.92 7.84
N ALA A 862 4.55 20.73 8.37
CA ALA A 862 3.91 19.65 7.62
C ALA A 862 2.59 20.09 6.96
N ASP A 863 1.79 20.93 7.61
CA ASP A 863 0.55 21.49 7.03
C ASP A 863 0.79 22.47 5.88
N ARG A 864 1.98 23.12 5.85
CA ARG A 864 2.38 24.03 4.77
C ARG A 864 3.00 23.31 3.58
N GLU A 865 3.61 22.15 3.81
CA GLU A 865 4.03 21.24 2.74
C GLU A 865 2.85 20.47 2.17
N MET A 866 2.03 19.82 3.00
CA MET A 866 0.85 19.07 2.55
C MET A 866 -0.28 19.98 2.05
N ASN A 867 -0.26 21.28 2.38
CA ASN A 867 -1.19 22.37 2.00
C ASN A 867 -2.58 21.87 1.57
N LEU A 868 -3.24 21.20 2.50
CA LEU A 868 -4.42 20.39 2.24
C LEU A 868 -5.65 21.29 2.08
N ASP A 869 -5.84 21.87 0.89
CA ASP A 869 -7.15 22.38 0.46
C ASP A 869 -8.12 21.22 0.22
N ALA A 870 -8.53 20.61 1.33
CA ALA A 870 -9.59 19.64 1.42
C ALA A 870 -10.94 20.25 0.97
N THR A 871 -11.08 21.56 0.80
CA THR A 871 -12.30 22.16 0.23
C THR A 871 -12.37 21.96 -1.28
N GLY A 872 -11.24 21.76 -1.96
CA GLY A 872 -11.16 21.23 -3.32
C GLY A 872 -11.27 19.71 -3.32
N ALA A 873 -10.25 19.01 -2.80
CA ALA A 873 -10.12 17.56 -2.92
C ALA A 873 -11.28 16.77 -2.27
N SER A 874 -11.84 17.22 -1.14
CA SER A 874 -12.99 16.53 -0.55
C SER A 874 -14.33 16.77 -1.26
N LYS A 875 -14.40 17.67 -2.25
CA LYS A 875 -15.59 17.82 -3.13
C LYS A 875 -15.51 16.94 -4.38
N THR A 876 -14.30 16.52 -4.78
CA THR A 876 -14.07 15.54 -5.87
C THR A 876 -14.04 14.10 -5.37
N GLN A 877 -13.68 13.84 -4.09
CA GLN A 877 -13.63 12.51 -3.45
C GLN A 877 -14.63 11.48 -4.00
N ALA A 878 -14.10 10.36 -4.51
CA ALA A 878 -14.80 9.28 -5.22
C ALA A 878 -15.90 8.54 -4.42
N HIS A 879 -16.19 8.95 -3.18
CA HIS A 879 -17.26 8.42 -2.33
C HIS A 879 -18.21 9.49 -1.74
N LYS A 880 -17.85 10.79 -1.73
CA LYS A 880 -18.61 11.81 -0.99
C LYS A 880 -19.78 12.37 -1.81
N GLY A 881 -21.01 12.07 -1.39
CA GLY A 881 -22.25 12.48 -2.09
C GLY A 881 -22.45 11.79 -3.45
N GLN A 882 -21.75 10.67 -3.67
CA GLN A 882 -21.78 9.94 -4.93
C GLN A 882 -23.12 9.25 -5.17
N ASP A 883 -23.78 8.78 -4.12
CA ASP A 883 -25.14 8.22 -4.20
C ASP A 883 -26.15 9.26 -4.72
N LYS A 884 -26.05 10.53 -4.29
CA LYS A 884 -26.84 11.64 -4.84
C LYS A 884 -26.44 11.94 -6.30
N ARG A 885 -25.15 12.12 -6.58
CA ARG A 885 -24.65 12.45 -7.94
C ARG A 885 -24.95 11.36 -8.97
N THR A 886 -24.94 10.08 -8.57
CA THR A 886 -25.32 8.98 -9.47
C THR A 886 -26.82 8.97 -9.75
N ARG A 887 -27.70 9.24 -8.77
CA ARG A 887 -29.14 9.43 -9.00
C ARG A 887 -29.42 10.57 -9.97
N GLU A 888 -28.70 11.69 -9.81
CA GLU A 888 -28.80 12.86 -10.70
C GLU A 888 -28.40 12.51 -12.14
N VAL A 889 -27.28 11.78 -12.33
CA VAL A 889 -26.82 11.34 -13.67
C VAL A 889 -27.71 10.24 -14.27
N VAL A 890 -28.26 9.34 -13.46
CA VAL A 890 -29.21 8.33 -13.94
C VAL A 890 -30.47 9.00 -14.50
N LEU A 891 -31.00 10.02 -13.83
CA LEU A 891 -32.13 10.81 -14.36
C LEU A 891 -31.74 11.59 -15.62
N GLU A 892 -30.53 12.15 -15.70
CA GLU A 892 -30.00 12.82 -16.90
C GLU A 892 -29.94 11.87 -18.11
N VAL A 893 -29.33 10.68 -17.97
CA VAL A 893 -29.22 9.69 -19.05
C VAL A 893 -30.60 9.20 -19.49
N LEU A 894 -31.51 8.94 -18.54
CA LEU A 894 -32.88 8.56 -18.89
C LEU A 894 -33.63 9.69 -19.60
N GLN A 895 -33.42 10.96 -19.26
CA GLN A 895 -34.04 12.09 -19.99
C GLN A 895 -33.49 12.29 -21.40
N GLU A 896 -32.31 11.75 -21.71
CA GLU A 896 -31.68 11.85 -23.03
C GLU A 896 -31.91 10.62 -23.92
N ASP A 897 -32.31 9.46 -23.37
CA ASP A 897 -32.56 8.23 -24.15
C ASP A 897 -33.88 8.26 -24.97
N GLU A 898 -33.87 7.61 -26.13
CA GLU A 898 -34.99 7.57 -27.07
C GLU A 898 -36.28 6.93 -26.49
N LEU A 899 -36.18 6.00 -25.53
CA LEU A 899 -37.34 5.33 -24.94
C LEU A 899 -38.11 6.22 -23.92
N PHE A 900 -37.49 7.32 -23.52
CA PHE A 900 -37.91 8.16 -22.40
C PHE A 900 -38.05 9.64 -22.77
N ASN A 901 -37.40 10.09 -23.85
CA ASN A 901 -37.46 11.48 -24.30
C ASN A 901 -38.61 11.68 -25.32
N PRO A 902 -39.62 12.52 -25.03
CA PRO A 902 -40.75 12.75 -25.94
C PRO A 902 -40.38 13.33 -27.30
N GLU A 903 -39.32 14.14 -27.39
CA GLU A 903 -38.83 14.72 -28.66
C GLU A 903 -38.24 13.65 -29.59
N LYS A 904 -37.90 12.48 -29.04
CA LYS A 904 -37.43 11.28 -29.76
C LYS A 904 -38.52 10.21 -29.92
N GLY A 905 -39.76 10.49 -29.50
CA GLY A 905 -40.88 9.54 -29.52
C GLY A 905 -41.00 8.64 -28.29
N GLY A 906 -40.21 8.87 -27.24
CA GLY A 906 -40.24 8.13 -25.97
C GLY A 906 -41.31 8.62 -24.99
N ILE A 907 -41.46 7.89 -23.87
CA ILE A 907 -42.46 8.19 -22.83
C ILE A 907 -41.77 8.76 -21.59
N GLU A 908 -42.01 10.05 -21.30
CA GLU A 908 -41.38 10.77 -20.18
C GLU A 908 -41.56 10.06 -18.84
N LEU A 909 -40.57 10.20 -17.96
CA LEU A 909 -40.62 9.63 -16.61
C LEU A 909 -41.77 10.26 -15.81
N THR A 910 -42.77 9.47 -15.45
CA THR A 910 -43.87 9.90 -14.58
C THR A 910 -43.35 10.28 -13.18
N SER A 911 -44.14 11.07 -12.43
CA SER A 911 -43.78 11.43 -11.04
C SER A 911 -43.51 10.20 -10.17
N LYS A 912 -44.26 9.11 -10.37
CA LYS A 912 -44.11 7.83 -9.65
C LYS A 912 -42.81 7.10 -10.03
N GLU A 913 -42.40 7.16 -11.29
CA GLU A 913 -41.11 6.61 -11.73
C GLU A 913 -39.95 7.46 -11.19
N LYS A 914 -40.09 8.80 -11.21
CA LYS A 914 -39.15 9.75 -10.58
C LYS A 914 -39.02 9.53 -9.07
N ASP A 915 -40.09 9.14 -8.38
CA ASP A 915 -40.07 8.80 -6.95
C ASP A 915 -39.20 7.58 -6.63
N GLY A 916 -39.11 6.59 -7.54
CA GLY A 916 -38.25 5.41 -7.38
C GLY A 916 -36.74 5.71 -7.26
N PHE A 917 -36.32 6.91 -7.65
CA PHE A 917 -34.93 7.39 -7.52
C PHE A 917 -34.69 8.20 -6.24
N LYS A 918 -35.75 8.53 -5.46
CA LYS A 918 -35.62 9.28 -4.21
C LYS A 918 -35.12 8.35 -3.09
N LYS A 919 -34.12 8.80 -2.33
CA LYS A 919 -33.64 8.09 -1.14
C LYS A 919 -34.77 8.04 -0.10
N THR A 920 -35.22 6.84 0.25
CA THR A 920 -36.27 6.61 1.26
C THR A 920 -35.77 7.12 2.61
N LYS A 921 -36.46 8.11 3.19
CA LYS A 921 -36.01 8.85 4.39
C LYS A 921 -35.84 8.01 5.67
N GLY A 922 -36.20 6.72 5.64
CA GLY A 922 -36.02 5.78 6.76
C GLY A 922 -34.92 4.74 6.58
N SER A 923 -34.28 4.61 5.40
CA SER A 923 -33.29 3.52 5.15
C SER A 923 -31.89 3.82 5.69
N HIS A 924 -31.76 4.74 6.65
CA HIS A 924 -30.56 4.83 7.46
C HIS A 924 -30.54 3.65 8.45
N GLY A 925 -29.81 2.60 8.12
CA GLY A 925 -29.33 1.59 9.08
C GLY A 925 -28.29 2.17 10.06
N GLY A 926 -28.48 3.42 10.49
CA GLY A 926 -27.67 4.07 11.49
C GLY A 926 -28.25 3.78 12.87
N HIS A 927 -27.45 3.14 13.72
CA HIS A 927 -27.77 3.00 15.13
C HIS A 927 -27.62 4.38 15.82
N GLU A 928 -28.66 5.21 15.76
CA GLU A 928 -28.77 6.40 16.60
C GLU A 928 -29.03 5.98 18.05
N PHE A 929 -27.95 5.87 18.83
CA PHE A 929 -28.01 5.61 20.26
C PHE A 929 -28.58 6.83 20.99
N GLN A 930 -29.87 6.82 21.32
CA GLN A 930 -30.46 7.75 22.28
C GLN A 930 -29.93 7.43 23.69
N VAL A 931 -28.91 8.18 24.13
CA VAL A 931 -28.46 8.16 25.53
C VAL A 931 -29.46 8.95 26.37
N VAL A 932 -30.40 8.25 27.00
CA VAL A 932 -31.38 8.84 27.94
C VAL A 932 -30.86 8.67 29.36
N GLY A 933 -30.25 9.73 29.91
CA GLY A 933 -29.77 9.75 31.28
C GLY A 933 -30.01 11.11 31.95
N LYS A 934 -30.80 11.12 33.03
CA LYS A 934 -30.80 12.24 33.98
C LYS A 934 -29.54 12.12 34.83
N VAL A 935 -28.69 13.14 34.80
CA VAL A 935 -27.58 13.27 35.76
C VAL A 935 -28.08 14.03 36.97
N GLU A 936 -28.35 13.31 38.06
CA GLU A 936 -28.49 13.94 39.37
C GLU A 936 -27.08 14.27 39.91
N LYS A 937 -26.96 15.43 40.57
CA LYS A 937 -25.67 15.93 41.06
C LYS A 937 -25.47 15.54 42.52
N GLU A 938 -24.70 14.49 42.75
CA GLU A 938 -23.92 14.41 43.99
C GLU A 938 -22.50 14.93 43.76
N VAL A 939 -22.02 15.77 44.69
CA VAL A 939 -20.67 16.32 44.67
C VAL A 939 -19.87 15.57 45.71
N ASN A 940 -18.91 14.77 45.27
CA ASN A 940 -17.85 14.27 46.15
C ASN A 940 -16.51 14.20 45.40
N SER A 941 -15.45 14.65 46.04
CA SER A 941 -14.16 14.94 45.40
C SER A 941 -13.11 13.87 45.69
N GLY A 942 -12.60 13.21 44.64
CA GLY A 942 -11.40 12.39 44.72
C GLY A 942 -11.55 10.98 44.13
N TYR A 943 -11.44 10.87 42.80
CA TYR A 943 -11.30 9.58 42.12
C TYR A 943 -10.37 9.70 40.90
N ASN A 944 -9.15 9.16 41.02
CA ASN A 944 -8.34 8.76 39.87
C ASN A 944 -8.68 7.29 39.57
N GLY A 945 -9.43 7.03 38.50
CA GLY A 945 -9.85 5.68 38.10
C GLY A 945 -9.87 5.53 36.58
N SER A 946 -9.55 4.33 36.09
CA SER A 946 -9.40 4.07 34.66
C SER A 946 -10.74 4.05 33.90
N PRO A 947 -10.73 4.31 32.56
CA PRO A 947 -11.96 4.42 31.76
C PRO A 947 -12.91 3.20 31.79
N GLN A 948 -12.41 1.99 32.10
CA GLN A 948 -13.23 0.77 32.20
C GLN A 948 -14.39 0.89 33.20
N LYS A 949 -14.26 1.68 34.28
CA LYS A 949 -15.37 1.88 35.23
C LYS A 949 -16.47 2.81 34.70
N MET A 950 -16.20 3.68 33.71
CA MET A 950 -17.25 4.48 33.08
C MET A 950 -18.11 3.66 32.10
N VAL A 951 -17.56 2.61 31.49
CA VAL A 951 -18.33 1.72 30.60
C VAL A 951 -19.30 0.86 31.39
N ASN A 952 -18.85 0.29 32.51
CA ASN A 952 -19.67 -0.59 33.36
C ASN A 952 -20.78 0.16 34.14
N GLY A 953 -20.76 1.50 34.17
CA GLY A 953 -21.78 2.34 34.80
C GLY A 953 -22.97 2.71 33.90
N LEU A 954 -22.99 2.23 32.65
CA LEU A 954 -24.04 2.53 31.67
C LEU A 954 -24.81 1.25 31.28
N GLU A 955 -26.02 1.07 31.82
CA GLU A 955 -26.93 0.01 31.38
C GLU A 955 -27.43 0.28 29.95
N VAL A 956 -26.71 -0.25 28.96
CA VAL A 956 -27.15 -0.24 27.56
C VAL A 956 -28.24 -1.29 27.35
N GLN A 957 -29.50 -0.92 27.57
CA GLN A 957 -30.63 -1.79 27.24
C GLN A 957 -30.70 -2.07 25.74
N LYS A 958 -30.43 -3.32 25.37
CA LYS A 958 -30.43 -3.82 23.99
C LYS A 958 -31.87 -3.96 23.49
N GLN A 959 -32.40 -2.96 22.78
CA GLN A 959 -33.68 -3.12 22.08
C GLN A 959 -33.56 -4.20 20.99
N GLU A 960 -34.45 -5.19 21.03
CA GLU A 960 -34.62 -6.11 19.90
C GLU A 960 -35.17 -5.37 18.68
N PRO A 961 -34.74 -5.72 17.45
CA PRO A 961 -35.32 -5.15 16.24
C PRO A 961 -36.80 -5.54 16.12
N LYS A 962 -37.67 -4.55 15.89
CA LYS A 962 -39.10 -4.79 15.64
C LYS A 962 -39.28 -5.71 14.44
N LYS A 963 -39.78 -6.93 14.68
CA LYS A 963 -40.14 -7.90 13.63
C LYS A 963 -41.22 -7.29 12.74
N GLU A 964 -40.96 -7.24 11.43
CA GLU A 964 -41.98 -6.88 10.44
C GLU A 964 -43.10 -7.94 10.40
N PRO A 965 -44.35 -7.55 10.09
CA PRO A 965 -45.45 -8.49 9.97
C PRO A 965 -45.24 -9.41 8.76
N LYS A 966 -45.23 -10.73 9.00
CA LYS A 966 -45.13 -11.73 7.91
C LYS A 966 -46.27 -11.53 6.89
N PRO A 967 -46.01 -11.63 5.58
CA PRO A 967 -47.07 -11.61 4.57
C PRO A 967 -48.03 -12.79 4.78
N ARG A 968 -49.31 -12.53 4.56
CA ARG A 968 -50.41 -13.49 4.81
C ARG A 968 -50.45 -14.55 3.70
N VAL A 969 -49.96 -15.75 3.99
CA VAL A 969 -50.03 -16.90 3.06
C VAL A 969 -51.50 -17.26 2.81
N LEU A 970 -51.89 -17.29 1.54
CA LEU A 970 -53.18 -17.84 1.10
C LEU A 970 -53.08 -19.38 1.05
N GLN A 971 -54.06 -20.07 1.61
CA GLN A 971 -54.16 -21.53 1.52
C GLN A 971 -54.68 -21.93 0.13
N PRO A 972 -54.05 -22.90 -0.56
CA PRO A 972 -54.66 -23.60 -1.67
C PRO A 972 -55.82 -24.49 -1.20
N SER A 973 -56.86 -24.61 -2.01
CA SER A 973 -57.96 -25.57 -1.79
C SER A 973 -57.52 -27.01 -2.05
N LYS A 974 -58.06 -27.96 -1.28
CA LYS A 974 -57.95 -29.39 -1.60
C LYS A 974 -58.60 -29.74 -2.93
N MET A 975 -57.98 -30.67 -3.66
CA MET A 975 -58.69 -31.76 -4.34
C MET A 975 -57.74 -32.96 -4.44
N ASP A 976 -58.29 -34.17 -4.41
CA ASP A 976 -57.55 -35.40 -4.12
C ASP A 976 -57.17 -36.18 -5.40
N LEU A 977 -56.18 -37.11 -5.30
CA LEU A 977 -56.24 -38.51 -5.78
C LEU A 977 -54.86 -39.21 -5.74
N GLU A 978 -54.77 -40.26 -4.89
CA GLU A 978 -54.28 -41.63 -5.17
C GLU A 978 -52.87 -41.92 -5.80
N SER A 979 -51.99 -42.52 -4.97
CA SER A 979 -51.22 -43.80 -5.11
C SER A 979 -50.51 -44.19 -6.43
N ASP A 980 -49.39 -44.92 -6.47
CA ASP A 980 -48.59 -45.63 -5.42
C ASP A 980 -47.08 -45.77 -5.87
N PRO A 981 -46.14 -46.44 -5.13
CA PRO A 981 -44.75 -45.93 -5.03
C PRO A 981 -43.59 -46.87 -5.46
N LEU A 982 -42.36 -46.35 -5.21
CA LEU A 982 -41.05 -47.03 -5.06
C LEU A 982 -40.32 -47.57 -6.31
N VAL A 983 -39.04 -47.18 -6.48
CA VAL A 983 -37.83 -47.97 -6.11
C VAL A 983 -36.57 -47.11 -6.30
N SER A 984 -35.52 -47.38 -5.50
CA SER A 984 -34.18 -46.75 -5.56
C SER A 984 -33.14 -47.66 -6.22
N VAL A 985 -32.12 -47.10 -6.88
CA VAL A 985 -30.95 -47.85 -7.41
C VAL A 985 -29.65 -47.07 -7.17
N ASP A 986 -28.57 -47.80 -6.83
CA ASP A 986 -27.21 -47.31 -6.57
C ASP A 986 -26.39 -46.99 -7.84
N PHE A 987 -25.26 -46.30 -7.64
CA PHE A 987 -24.22 -46.12 -8.66
C PHE A 987 -23.06 -47.11 -8.47
N GLY A 988 -22.71 -47.85 -9.53
CA GLY A 988 -21.57 -48.76 -9.58
C GLY A 988 -20.53 -48.35 -10.64
N LEU A 989 -19.26 -48.67 -10.37
CA LEU A 989 -18.12 -48.46 -11.28
C LEU A 989 -18.09 -49.53 -12.41
N PRO A 990 -17.48 -49.21 -13.57
CA PRO A 990 -17.02 -50.22 -14.53
C PRO A 990 -15.49 -50.16 -14.78
N GLU A 991 -14.84 -51.31 -14.80
CA GLU A 991 -13.53 -51.52 -15.42
C GLU A 991 -13.63 -52.55 -16.57
N GLY A 992 -12.79 -52.36 -17.60
CA GLY A 992 -12.05 -53.47 -18.22
C GLY A 992 -12.66 -54.29 -19.37
N SER A 993 -12.07 -54.11 -20.57
CA SER A 993 -11.81 -55.16 -21.59
C SER A 993 -13.00 -55.70 -22.44
N ASN A 994 -12.85 -56.21 -23.68
CA ASN A 994 -11.68 -56.27 -24.60
C ASN A 994 -12.09 -56.56 -26.07
N SER A 995 -11.12 -56.49 -27.01
CA SER A 995 -11.08 -57.14 -28.37
C SER A 995 -12.10 -56.73 -29.47
N SER A 996 -11.81 -56.80 -30.78
CA SER A 996 -10.53 -57.01 -31.54
C SER A 996 -10.63 -56.54 -33.02
N GLU A 997 -9.46 -56.38 -33.69
CA GLU A 997 -9.18 -56.45 -35.17
C GLU A 997 -9.87 -55.45 -36.13
N GLU A 998 -9.35 -55.03 -37.31
CA GLU A 998 -8.11 -55.27 -38.12
C GLU A 998 -7.79 -53.96 -38.94
N GLU A 999 -6.85 -53.75 -39.88
CA GLU A 999 -5.82 -54.54 -40.61
C GLU A 999 -4.46 -53.79 -40.61
N THR A 1000 -4.02 -53.12 -41.69
CA THR A 1000 -2.64 -52.60 -41.87
C THR A 1000 -2.49 -51.25 -42.61
N ARG A 1001 -1.39 -50.49 -42.38
CA ARG A 1001 -0.18 -50.39 -43.27
C ARG A 1001 0.83 -49.31 -42.82
N ILE A 1002 2.10 -49.57 -43.14
CA ILE A 1002 3.33 -48.79 -42.91
C ILE A 1002 4.05 -48.77 -44.29
N PRO A 1003 4.65 -47.65 -44.80
CA PRO A 1003 6.04 -47.35 -44.43
C PRO A 1003 6.62 -45.91 -44.57
N THR A 1004 7.51 -45.59 -43.61
CA THR A 1004 8.84 -44.90 -43.74
C THR A 1004 9.02 -43.45 -44.23
N ASN A 1005 9.91 -42.76 -43.50
CA ASN A 1005 10.92 -41.78 -43.92
C ASN A 1005 10.49 -40.40 -44.47
N SER A 1006 10.63 -39.39 -43.61
CA SER A 1006 11.59 -38.29 -43.83
C SER A 1006 11.95 -37.62 -42.50
#